data_AF-A0AAU9U8A9-F1
#
_entry.id   AF-A0AAU9U8A9-F1
#
_cell.length_a   1.000
_cell.length_b   1.000
_cell.length_c   1.000
_cell.angle_alpha   90.00
_cell.angle_beta   90.00
_cell.angle_gamma   90.00
#
_symmetry.space_group_name_H-M   'P 1'
#
loop_
_entity.id
_entity.type
_entity.pdbx_description
1 polymer ?
#
loop_
_entity_poly.entity_id
_entity_poly.type
_entity_poly.pdbx_seq_one_letter_code
_entity_poly.pdbx_strand_id
1 'polypeptide(L)'
;MHIKSIVLDGFKSYGNRVEITGFDPEFNAITGLNGTGKSNILDSICFVLGITNLSNVRAGSLQELIYKHGQAGITKATVSITFDNRDKRQCPIGYENHDEITVTRQVVMGGKNKYLINGINVQNKRVSDLFCSVQLNVNNPHFLIMQGRITKVLNMKPPEILSMVEEAAGTRMYEAKKQAAQKTIEKKDAKLRELNDIIKEDIAPKLQKLQDERSQFQEYQKVVRELENLTRLYVAYKYVSAEESAKEAVKKVTEVQDEIKTKKDNIKSNEKQMSELEKQVTELNKKLDEESGSVLKDLENELQNAEKQEATAASAYKAAKDSLTTHDKKGRLLEKALADDEAALKDKKAILDQESSAGEALRAARAAGAARLADARARFLAVSEGREGAADSLQDHLMAAKKEASEASTRISQSMMEKKHAEERLKALEKEFKSSSTQFQKDQESIDKHQAEVNKLEAELSNMSFSEERSRELKERIRSLQAAVRGKRDQADRLAATLQRCDFHYTPPTPNFDKSKVSGTVCRLIQVRDPIYCTALETAAGGRLYNVVVDTEQTSKQLLQRGQLRARTTIIPLNKIAAAVVPPDVVALARSVGGEAGDVQLALALVQFEERVRPAVAWVFGGTLVCRELAAARQVTFHPRVRRRCVTLDGDVFDPAGTLSGGARQQGGSILVQLAQLKEIEEELRQAEMELEQCTNEYNKLQQVAEKYSSLQQRLEMSAHALRVARERVAGTAHAQLLREVEALRARVSELTALVEQDKKTQEETAAKAKELEAKVKDIKGHREREFKKAEEDLKSAQAEAERSARAWQLREQEFEALKLEVDELSRAVAAAGQQRADGAAAAERLRADERAARDLHAAAEAVVKELQSKIKKQKAEIASRNGNIAKLLQKKDQLGKSNSDIELKIKELDYKIKELQNEATECEKKIKSLETENPWIPSERQYFGLAGGAYDFEARSAGVAGTRLAQLRERRDKLARGLNARAHTLLGKEEEQYQDVMRKKKIVEADRAKLVQVMAELDEKKRRTLAAACEQVNRDFGSIFSTLLPGAQARLTPPPGLTVLDGLEVKVGFNNTWKESLGELSGGQRSLVALSLVLAMLLFKPAPLYVLDEVDAALDLSHTQNIGQMLRDHFRHSQFIIVSLKDGMFNNANVLFRTRFVDGMSSVQRTVNPRR
;
A
#
# COMPACT_ATOMS: atom_id res chain seq x y z
N MET A 1 -33.26 16.70 26.13
CA MET A 1 -32.55 15.55 26.74
C MET A 1 -31.13 15.98 27.10
N HIS A 2 -30.65 15.89 28.35
CA HIS A 2 -29.27 16.28 28.74
C HIS A 2 -28.63 15.26 29.67
N ILE A 3 -27.30 15.26 29.80
CA ILE A 3 -26.57 14.31 30.67
C ILE A 3 -26.79 14.70 32.13
N LYS A 4 -27.22 13.72 32.94
CA LYS A 4 -27.41 13.84 34.40
C LYS A 4 -26.27 13.22 35.19
N SER A 5 -25.81 12.04 34.78
CA SER A 5 -24.67 11.34 35.39
C SER A 5 -23.93 10.41 34.41
N ILE A 6 -22.66 10.14 34.71
CA ILE A 6 -21.79 9.22 33.97
C ILE A 6 -21.16 8.25 34.97
N VAL A 7 -21.27 6.95 34.70
CA VAL A 7 -20.64 5.87 35.50
C VAL A 7 -19.56 5.21 34.64
N LEU A 8 -18.34 5.18 35.16
CA LEU A 8 -17.15 4.59 34.53
C LEU A 8 -16.69 3.40 35.37
N ASP A 9 -16.48 2.24 34.76
CA ASP A 9 -15.98 1.04 35.43
C ASP A 9 -14.99 0.32 34.53
N GLY A 10 -13.72 0.20 34.95
CA GLY A 10 -12.65 -0.43 34.19
C GLY A 10 -12.27 0.28 32.88
N PHE A 11 -12.49 1.59 32.77
CA PHE A 11 -12.32 2.37 31.53
C PHE A 11 -11.06 3.26 31.57
N LYS A 12 -10.11 3.03 30.66
CA LYS A 12 -8.83 3.76 30.53
C LYS A 12 -8.05 3.95 31.83
N SER A 13 -8.13 5.12 32.47
CA SER A 13 -7.45 5.44 33.75
C SER A 13 -8.34 5.24 34.97
N TYR A 14 -9.61 4.88 34.78
CA TYR A 14 -10.59 4.60 35.83
C TYR A 14 -10.68 3.08 36.05
N GLY A 15 -9.81 2.55 36.92
CA GLY A 15 -9.79 1.13 37.26
C GLY A 15 -11.01 0.71 38.11
N ASN A 16 -11.38 1.53 39.09
CA ASN A 16 -12.54 1.31 39.94
C ASN A 16 -13.79 2.01 39.39
N ARG A 17 -14.97 1.59 39.86
CA ARG A 17 -16.24 2.25 39.55
C ARG A 17 -16.24 3.69 40.06
N VAL A 18 -16.27 4.65 39.15
CA VAL A 18 -16.37 6.10 39.43
C VAL A 18 -17.69 6.63 38.87
N GLU A 19 -18.44 7.32 39.71
CA GLU A 19 -19.71 7.95 39.34
C GLU A 19 -19.57 9.47 39.38
N ILE A 20 -19.83 10.11 38.25
CA ILE A 20 -19.78 11.56 38.06
C ILE A 20 -21.23 12.03 37.98
N THR A 21 -21.71 12.73 39.02
CA THR A 21 -23.09 13.23 39.10
C THR A 21 -23.16 14.75 39.14
N GLY A 22 -24.35 15.30 38.85
CA GLY A 22 -24.64 16.72 39.07
C GLY A 22 -24.11 17.64 37.96
N PHE A 23 -24.18 17.19 36.71
CA PHE A 23 -24.00 18.03 35.53
C PHE A 23 -25.11 19.09 35.47
N ASP A 24 -24.74 20.33 35.19
CA ASP A 24 -25.65 21.43 34.95
C ASP A 24 -26.25 21.34 33.52
N PRO A 25 -27.51 21.76 33.30
CA PRO A 25 -28.11 21.74 31.97
C PRO A 25 -27.45 22.71 30.97
N GLU A 26 -26.74 23.74 31.44
CA GLU A 26 -26.15 24.77 30.59
C GLU A 26 -24.64 24.59 30.44
N PHE A 27 -23.82 24.98 31.42
CA PHE A 27 -22.36 25.07 31.23
C PHE A 27 -21.57 24.32 32.30
N ASN A 28 -20.85 23.27 31.86
CA ASN A 28 -19.96 22.44 32.67
C ASN A 28 -18.51 22.55 32.17
N ALA A 29 -17.57 22.74 33.09
CA ALA A 29 -16.15 22.70 32.79
C ALA A 29 -15.44 21.56 33.53
N ILE A 30 -14.47 20.93 32.87
CA ILE A 30 -13.61 19.88 33.41
C ILE A 30 -12.18 20.41 33.40
N THR A 31 -11.52 20.42 34.57
CA THR A 31 -10.15 20.91 34.74
C THR A 31 -9.30 19.97 35.60
N GLY A 32 -7.99 20.17 35.63
CA GLY A 32 -7.01 19.33 36.35
C GLY A 32 -5.63 19.34 35.69
N LEU A 33 -4.61 18.79 36.38
CA LEU A 33 -3.24 18.72 35.87
C LEU A 33 -3.14 17.82 34.63
N ASN A 34 -2.11 18.00 33.81
CA ASN A 34 -1.91 17.14 32.63
C ASN A 34 -1.72 15.68 33.03
N GLY A 35 -2.37 14.76 32.32
CA GLY A 35 -2.32 13.34 32.62
C GLY A 35 -3.30 12.82 33.70
N THR A 36 -4.12 13.67 34.34
CA THR A 36 -5.06 13.24 35.40
C THR A 36 -6.32 12.51 34.90
N GLY A 37 -6.48 12.31 33.59
CA GLY A 37 -7.64 11.63 33.00
C GLY A 37 -8.80 12.53 32.58
N LYS A 38 -8.60 13.85 32.46
CA LYS A 38 -9.63 14.82 32.01
C LYS A 38 -10.34 14.40 30.71
N SER A 39 -9.56 14.18 29.65
CA SER A 39 -10.10 13.82 28.33
C SER A 39 -10.71 12.42 28.31
N ASN A 40 -10.36 11.53 29.26
CA ASN A 40 -10.97 10.21 29.37
C ASN A 40 -12.47 10.30 29.71
N ILE A 41 -12.92 11.37 30.37
CA ILE A 41 -14.35 11.63 30.60
C ILE A 41 -15.04 11.92 29.26
N LEU A 42 -14.44 12.72 28.39
CA LEU A 42 -14.98 12.99 27.05
C LEU A 42 -14.95 11.75 26.16
N ASP A 43 -13.87 10.99 26.22
CA ASP A 43 -13.72 9.72 25.51
C ASP A 43 -14.81 8.72 25.92
N SER A 44 -15.23 8.74 27.19
CA SER A 44 -16.33 7.89 27.68
C SER A 44 -17.68 8.27 27.05
N ILE A 45 -17.94 9.56 26.83
CA ILE A 45 -19.13 10.08 26.16
C ILE A 45 -19.10 9.66 24.68
N CYS A 46 -17.97 9.87 24.01
CA CYS A 46 -17.75 9.45 22.63
C CYS A 46 -17.92 7.94 22.45
N PHE A 47 -17.42 7.18 23.42
CA PHE A 47 -17.54 5.73 23.45
C PHE A 47 -19.00 5.28 23.55
N VAL A 48 -19.80 5.84 24.47
CA VAL A 48 -21.24 5.47 24.58
C VAL A 48 -22.06 5.91 23.37
N LEU A 49 -21.77 7.09 22.81
CA LEU A 49 -22.44 7.58 21.60
C LEU A 49 -22.21 6.67 20.39
N GLY A 50 -21.12 5.91 20.38
CA GLY A 50 -20.88 4.88 19.36
C GLY A 50 -20.10 5.34 18.15
N ILE A 51 -19.20 6.30 18.34
CA ILE A 51 -18.31 6.78 17.29
C ILE A 51 -17.49 5.61 16.74
N THR A 52 -17.55 5.42 15.41
CA THR A 52 -16.91 4.30 14.70
C THR A 52 -15.42 4.54 14.49
N ASN A 53 -15.00 5.80 14.37
CA ASN A 53 -13.60 6.17 14.24
C ASN A 53 -12.93 6.24 15.62
N LEU A 54 -12.18 5.19 15.98
CA LEU A 54 -11.51 5.06 17.28
C LEU A 54 -10.39 6.08 17.50
N SER A 55 -9.84 6.67 16.43
CA SER A 55 -8.86 7.76 16.56
C SER A 55 -9.43 8.98 17.29
N ASN A 56 -10.74 9.24 17.15
CA ASN A 56 -11.42 10.30 17.89
C ASN A 56 -11.53 10.00 19.38
N VAL A 57 -11.52 8.72 19.77
CA VAL A 57 -11.55 8.26 21.18
C VAL A 57 -10.12 8.01 21.71
N ARG A 58 -9.10 8.48 20.97
CA ARG A 58 -7.67 8.36 21.31
C ARG A 58 -7.26 6.92 21.65
N ALA A 59 -7.69 5.97 20.82
CA ALA A 59 -7.37 4.54 20.92
C ALA A 59 -7.21 3.91 19.52
N GLY A 60 -6.24 2.99 19.36
CA GLY A 60 -6.04 2.20 18.14
C GLY A 60 -6.95 0.96 18.08
N SER A 61 -7.28 0.40 19.24
CA SER A 61 -8.17 -0.75 19.39
C SER A 61 -9.14 -0.56 20.54
N LEU A 62 -10.31 -1.20 20.46
CA LEU A 62 -11.30 -1.21 21.54
C LEU A 62 -10.76 -1.83 22.84
N GLN A 63 -9.77 -2.70 22.76
CA GLN A 63 -9.14 -3.33 23.93
C GLN A 63 -8.31 -2.33 24.75
N GLU A 64 -7.79 -1.28 24.11
CA GLU A 64 -7.03 -0.21 24.78
C GLU A 64 -7.91 0.69 25.67
N LEU A 65 -9.23 0.61 25.49
CA LEU A 65 -10.20 1.30 26.34
C LEU A 65 -10.37 0.62 27.70
N ILE A 66 -9.91 -0.63 27.84
CA ILE A 66 -9.94 -1.37 29.11
C ILE A 66 -8.74 -0.95 29.96
N TYR A 67 -8.96 -0.74 31.25
CA TYR A 67 -7.91 -0.32 32.19
C TYR A 67 -6.67 -1.22 32.08
N LYS A 68 -5.51 -0.60 31.80
CA LYS A 68 -4.21 -1.26 31.56
C LYS A 68 -4.29 -2.45 30.58
N HIS A 69 -5.15 -2.39 29.56
CA HIS A 69 -5.31 -3.45 28.56
C HIS A 69 -5.64 -4.83 29.17
N GLY A 70 -6.24 -4.86 30.36
CA GLY A 70 -6.55 -6.09 31.09
C GLY A 70 -5.40 -6.73 31.87
N GLN A 71 -4.18 -6.15 31.85
CA GLN A 71 -3.03 -6.68 32.59
C GLN A 71 -3.20 -6.62 34.12
N ALA A 72 -4.09 -5.75 34.61
CA ALA A 72 -4.38 -5.57 36.03
C ALA A 72 -5.56 -6.42 36.53
N GLY A 73 -5.97 -7.48 35.81
CA GLY A 73 -7.07 -8.36 36.18
C GLY A 73 -8.48 -7.83 35.83
N ILE A 74 -8.59 -6.59 35.35
CA ILE A 74 -9.85 -5.98 34.91
C ILE A 74 -10.06 -6.30 33.42
N THR A 75 -10.93 -7.27 33.11
CA THR A 75 -11.11 -7.78 31.74
C THR A 75 -12.27 -7.16 30.98
N LYS A 76 -13.01 -6.22 31.59
CA LYS A 76 -14.15 -5.52 30.99
C LYS A 76 -14.09 -4.03 31.29
N ALA A 77 -14.56 -3.23 30.34
CA ALA A 77 -14.85 -1.81 30.53
C ALA A 77 -16.34 -1.57 30.31
N THR A 78 -16.97 -0.88 31.26
CA THR A 78 -18.38 -0.49 31.19
C THR A 78 -18.49 1.01 31.37
N VAL A 79 -19.18 1.67 30.45
CA VAL A 79 -19.55 3.08 30.57
C VAL A 79 -21.06 3.19 30.47
N SER A 80 -21.69 3.84 31.44
CA SER A 80 -23.13 4.11 31.47
C SER A 80 -23.37 5.61 31.58
N ILE A 81 -24.22 6.16 30.71
CA ILE A 81 -24.62 7.57 30.77
C ILE A 81 -26.13 7.64 30.98
N THR A 82 -26.52 8.37 32.00
CA THR A 82 -27.93 8.62 32.31
C THR A 82 -28.30 10.00 31.81
N PHE A 83 -29.30 10.05 30.93
CA PHE A 83 -29.86 11.26 30.37
C PHE A 83 -31.19 11.59 31.04
N ASP A 84 -31.39 12.86 31.39
CA ASP A 84 -32.70 13.38 31.78
C ASP A 84 -33.54 13.62 30.53
N ASN A 85 -34.75 13.05 30.52
CA ASN A 85 -35.69 13.02 29.42
C ASN A 85 -37.07 13.60 29.81
N ARG A 86 -37.11 14.53 30.78
CA ARG A 86 -38.35 15.18 31.24
C ARG A 86 -38.99 16.10 30.19
N ASP A 87 -38.19 16.73 29.32
CA ASP A 87 -38.70 17.56 28.23
C ASP A 87 -39.21 16.69 27.07
N LYS A 88 -40.54 16.52 27.02
CA LYS A 88 -41.24 15.68 26.02
C LYS A 88 -41.09 16.17 24.58
N ARG A 89 -40.75 17.44 24.37
CA ARG A 89 -40.50 17.98 23.01
C ARG A 89 -39.17 17.52 22.43
N GLN A 90 -38.23 17.13 23.30
CA GLN A 90 -36.87 16.72 22.94
C GLN A 90 -36.63 15.23 23.19
N CYS A 91 -37.70 14.44 23.35
CA CYS A 91 -37.61 13.01 23.60
C CYS A 91 -37.25 12.24 22.33
N PRO A 92 -36.40 11.20 22.44
CA PRO A 92 -36.23 10.25 21.36
C PRO A 92 -37.51 9.44 21.13
N ILE A 93 -37.80 9.19 19.84
CA ILE A 93 -39.04 8.52 19.42
C ILE A 93 -39.11 7.11 20.03
N GLY A 94 -40.22 6.81 20.71
CA GLY A 94 -40.46 5.52 21.36
C GLY A 94 -39.98 5.41 22.82
N TYR A 95 -39.47 6.50 23.41
CA TYR A 95 -39.06 6.56 24.82
C TYR A 95 -39.75 7.70 25.59
N GLU A 96 -40.88 8.19 25.10
CA GLU A 96 -41.66 9.30 25.67
C GLU A 96 -42.14 9.01 27.12
N ASN A 97 -42.37 7.73 27.43
CA ASN A 97 -42.86 7.27 28.74
C ASN A 97 -41.74 7.13 29.79
N HIS A 98 -40.49 7.41 29.44
CA HIS A 98 -39.35 7.32 30.35
C HIS A 98 -38.79 8.71 30.65
N ASP A 99 -38.79 9.10 31.93
CA ASP A 99 -38.23 10.38 32.37
C ASP A 99 -36.70 10.36 32.45
N GLU A 100 -36.11 9.17 32.51
CA GLU A 100 -34.65 8.97 32.46
C GLU A 100 -34.32 7.84 31.47
N ILE A 101 -33.25 8.04 30.70
CA ILE A 101 -32.75 7.07 29.73
C ILE A 101 -31.29 6.77 30.08
N THR A 102 -30.99 5.51 30.39
CA THR A 102 -29.62 5.04 30.64
C THR A 102 -29.10 4.30 29.42
N VAL A 103 -28.01 4.79 28.83
CA VAL A 103 -27.32 4.11 27.72
C VAL A 103 -25.98 3.60 28.22
N THR A 104 -25.78 2.29 28.13
CA THR A 104 -24.57 1.60 28.58
C THR A 104 -23.87 0.94 27.41
N ARG A 105 -22.55 1.08 27.31
CA ARG A 105 -21.70 0.34 26.37
C ARG A 105 -20.67 -0.48 27.14
N GLN A 106 -20.55 -1.75 26.76
CA GLN A 106 -19.64 -2.71 27.39
C GLN A 106 -18.68 -3.32 26.36
N VAL A 107 -17.40 -3.37 26.71
CA VAL A 107 -16.35 -4.06 25.95
C VAL A 107 -15.65 -5.05 26.87
N VAL A 108 -15.41 -6.27 26.38
CA VAL A 108 -14.78 -7.36 27.12
C VAL A 108 -13.59 -7.87 26.31
N MET A 109 -12.47 -8.17 26.98
CA MET A 109 -11.28 -8.76 26.33
C MET A 109 -11.66 -10.06 25.60
N GLY A 110 -11.39 -10.12 24.29
CA GLY A 110 -11.74 -11.27 23.43
C GLY A 110 -13.25 -11.50 23.22
N GLY A 111 -14.11 -10.65 23.77
CA GLY A 111 -15.57 -10.76 23.70
C GLY A 111 -16.21 -9.83 22.67
N LYS A 112 -17.54 -9.96 22.50
CA LYS A 112 -18.34 -9.06 21.64
C LYS A 112 -18.74 -7.81 22.42
N ASN A 113 -18.68 -6.66 21.76
CA ASN A 113 -19.19 -5.39 22.29
C ASN A 113 -20.72 -5.44 22.44
N LYS A 114 -21.24 -4.91 23.55
CA LYS A 114 -22.68 -4.86 23.82
C LYS A 114 -23.13 -3.43 24.10
N TYR A 115 -24.30 -3.08 23.59
CA TYR A 115 -25.01 -1.86 23.93
C TYR A 115 -26.26 -2.21 24.72
N LEU A 116 -26.51 -1.49 25.79
CA LEU A 116 -27.72 -1.63 26.59
C LEU A 116 -28.43 -0.28 26.66
N ILE A 117 -29.74 -0.26 26.39
CA ILE A 117 -30.60 0.88 26.68
C ILE A 117 -31.53 0.44 27.81
N ASN A 118 -31.49 1.13 28.95
CA ASN A 118 -32.23 0.78 30.17
C ASN A 118 -32.04 -0.70 30.58
N GLY A 119 -30.83 -1.24 30.39
CA GLY A 119 -30.49 -2.63 30.70
C GLY A 119 -30.84 -3.66 29.62
N ILE A 120 -31.52 -3.26 28.53
CA ILE A 120 -31.88 -4.17 27.42
C ILE A 120 -30.80 -4.13 26.35
N ASN A 121 -30.26 -5.31 25.97
CA ASN A 121 -29.26 -5.41 24.91
C ASN A 121 -29.84 -5.04 23.54
N VAL A 122 -29.20 -4.11 22.85
CA VAL A 122 -29.65 -3.58 21.54
C VAL A 122 -28.51 -3.57 20.51
N GLN A 123 -28.88 -3.56 19.24
CA GLN A 123 -27.92 -3.39 18.15
C GLN A 123 -27.44 -1.93 18.06
N ASN A 124 -26.20 -1.71 17.63
CA ASN A 124 -25.61 -0.37 17.47
C ASN A 124 -26.49 0.56 16.60
N LYS A 125 -27.13 0.02 15.55
CA LYS A 125 -28.04 0.79 14.69
C LYS A 125 -29.17 1.44 15.47
N ARG A 126 -29.76 0.73 16.44
CA ARG A 126 -30.86 1.25 17.27
C ARG A 126 -30.40 2.38 18.18
N VAL A 127 -29.17 2.31 18.69
CA VAL A 127 -28.54 3.38 19.50
C VAL A 127 -28.23 4.60 18.63
N SER A 128 -27.71 4.39 17.43
CA SER A 128 -27.49 5.45 16.46
C SER A 128 -28.80 6.14 16.06
N ASP A 129 -29.88 5.37 15.85
CA ASP A 129 -31.20 5.91 15.50
C ASP A 129 -31.80 6.71 16.68
N LEU A 130 -31.61 6.24 17.92
CA LEU A 130 -32.01 6.94 19.15
C LEU A 130 -31.34 8.33 19.21
N PHE A 131 -30.02 8.38 19.13
CA PHE A 131 -29.29 9.65 19.19
C PHE A 131 -29.57 10.55 17.99
N CYS A 132 -29.76 9.97 16.80
CA CYS A 132 -30.15 10.72 15.62
C CYS A 132 -31.53 11.40 15.76
N SER A 133 -32.48 10.78 16.48
CA SER A 133 -33.81 11.37 16.71
C SER A 133 -33.78 12.62 17.59
N VAL A 134 -32.79 12.72 18.48
CA VAL A 134 -32.50 13.91 19.31
C VAL A 134 -31.42 14.80 18.69
N GLN A 135 -31.17 14.66 17.39
CA GLN A 135 -30.22 15.46 16.61
C GLN A 135 -28.74 15.29 16.99
N LEU A 136 -28.39 14.23 17.72
CA LEU A 136 -27.01 13.81 17.99
C LEU A 136 -26.57 12.80 16.94
N ASN A 137 -26.04 13.28 15.80
CA ASN A 137 -25.56 12.39 14.74
C ASN A 137 -24.16 11.86 15.05
N VAL A 138 -24.06 10.56 15.32
CA VAL A 138 -22.82 9.86 15.68
C VAL A 138 -21.83 9.77 14.50
N ASN A 139 -22.33 9.80 13.26
CA ASN A 139 -21.53 9.56 12.06
C ASN A 139 -20.68 10.78 11.63
N ASN A 140 -21.06 11.99 12.01
CA ASN A 140 -20.22 13.19 11.89
C ASN A 140 -20.60 14.15 13.04
N PRO A 141 -19.88 14.07 14.17
CA PRO A 141 -20.32 14.72 15.38
C PRO A 141 -19.96 16.22 15.32
N HIS A 142 -20.84 17.04 14.75
CA HIS A 142 -20.73 18.51 14.81
C HIS A 142 -20.78 19.04 16.24
N PHE A 143 -21.45 18.28 17.12
CA PHE A 143 -21.51 18.60 18.54
C PHE A 143 -20.23 18.25 19.31
N LEU A 144 -19.26 17.58 18.67
CA LEU A 144 -17.99 17.18 19.27
C LEU A 144 -16.83 17.91 18.58
N ILE A 145 -16.16 18.80 19.31
CA ILE A 145 -14.94 19.45 18.86
C ILE A 145 -13.77 18.90 19.65
N MET A 146 -13.12 17.88 19.06
CA MET A 146 -11.89 17.31 19.59
C MET A 146 -10.68 18.20 19.26
N GLN A 147 -9.60 18.02 20.03
CA GLN A 147 -8.32 18.65 19.77
C GLN A 147 -7.87 18.45 18.30
N GLY A 148 -7.44 19.52 17.64
CA GLY A 148 -7.02 19.50 16.23
C GLY A 148 -8.17 19.47 15.20
N ARG A 149 -9.44 19.37 15.62
CA ARG A 149 -10.58 19.51 14.69
C ARG A 149 -10.70 20.93 14.14
N ILE A 150 -10.40 21.94 14.96
CA ILE A 150 -10.44 23.37 14.57
C ILE A 150 -9.45 23.67 13.44
N THR A 151 -8.21 23.18 13.55
CA THR A 151 -7.20 23.32 12.50
C THR A 151 -7.58 22.57 11.22
N LYS A 152 -8.28 21.44 11.35
CA LYS A 152 -8.81 20.69 10.20
C LYS A 152 -9.89 21.49 9.45
N VAL A 153 -10.83 22.11 10.15
CA VAL A 153 -11.90 22.93 9.55
C VAL A 153 -11.35 24.06 8.69
N LEU A 154 -10.21 24.64 9.08
CA LEU A 154 -9.54 25.72 8.32
C LEU A 154 -8.94 25.25 6.99
N ASN A 155 -8.51 23.99 6.92
CA ASN A 155 -7.85 23.42 5.74
C ASN A 155 -8.82 22.56 4.89
N MET A 156 -10.12 22.64 5.17
CA MET A 156 -11.12 21.90 4.42
C MET A 156 -11.28 22.45 3.01
N LYS A 157 -11.46 21.54 2.06
CA LYS A 157 -11.75 21.93 0.68
C LYS A 157 -13.18 22.46 0.58
N PRO A 158 -13.51 23.28 -0.45
CA PRO A 158 -14.86 23.79 -0.65
C PRO A 158 -16.01 22.77 -0.60
N PRO A 159 -15.91 21.55 -1.17
CA PRO A 159 -16.95 20.53 -1.02
C PRO A 159 -17.05 19.93 0.39
N GLU A 160 -15.99 19.97 1.19
CA GLU A 160 -16.00 19.48 2.57
C GLU A 160 -16.73 20.49 3.49
N ILE A 161 -16.52 21.79 3.28
CA ILE A 161 -17.27 22.85 3.98
C ILE A 161 -18.75 22.78 3.59
N LEU A 162 -19.05 22.56 2.31
CA LEU A 162 -20.42 22.31 1.86
C LEU A 162 -21.02 21.08 2.56
N SER A 163 -20.29 19.97 2.63
CA SER A 163 -20.75 18.77 3.34
C SER A 163 -21.03 19.04 4.82
N MET A 164 -20.31 19.97 5.47
CA MET A 164 -20.62 20.41 6.83
C MET A 164 -21.93 21.20 6.90
N VAL A 165 -22.17 22.10 5.94
CA VAL A 165 -23.42 22.89 5.85
C VAL A 165 -24.62 22.01 5.54
N GLU A 166 -24.48 21.09 4.60
CA GLU A 166 -25.49 20.10 4.25
C GLU A 166 -25.89 19.24 5.44
N GLU A 167 -24.94 18.92 6.31
CA GLU A 167 -25.16 18.10 7.48
C GLU A 167 -25.85 18.85 8.63
N ALA A 168 -25.46 20.10 8.92
CA ALA A 168 -26.18 20.93 9.88
C ALA A 168 -27.61 21.23 9.41
N ALA A 169 -27.80 21.40 8.10
CA ALA A 169 -29.12 21.50 7.47
C ALA A 169 -29.92 20.17 7.52
N GLY A 170 -29.29 19.06 7.90
CA GLY A 170 -29.90 17.73 7.88
C GLY A 170 -30.19 17.21 6.47
N THR A 171 -29.64 17.87 5.44
CA THR A 171 -29.89 17.56 4.03
C THR A 171 -29.20 16.28 3.56
N ARG A 172 -28.14 15.84 4.24
CA ARG A 172 -27.40 14.59 3.95
C ARG A 172 -28.25 13.32 4.05
N MET A 173 -29.28 13.32 4.90
CA MET A 173 -30.25 12.20 4.96
C MET A 173 -31.05 12.08 3.67
N TYR A 174 -31.35 13.19 3.00
CA TYR A 174 -32.06 13.16 1.73
C TYR A 174 -31.21 12.53 0.64
N GLU A 175 -29.89 12.76 0.67
CA GLU A 175 -28.95 12.15 -0.27
C GLU A 175 -28.80 10.64 -0.05
N ALA A 176 -28.70 10.20 1.20
CA ALA A 176 -28.73 8.78 1.52
C ALA A 176 -30.05 8.10 1.11
N LYS A 177 -31.20 8.77 1.34
CA LYS A 177 -32.52 8.31 0.89
C LYS A 177 -32.64 8.30 -0.64
N LYS A 178 -32.05 9.28 -1.33
CA LYS A 178 -31.99 9.35 -2.79
C LYS A 178 -31.18 8.18 -3.36
N GLN A 179 -30.01 7.88 -2.81
CA GLN A 179 -29.21 6.73 -3.23
C GLN A 179 -29.93 5.39 -2.98
N ALA A 180 -30.67 5.27 -1.87
CA ALA A 180 -31.49 4.09 -1.59
C ALA A 180 -32.68 3.98 -2.57
N ALA A 181 -33.34 5.10 -2.90
CA ALA A 181 -34.39 5.17 -3.91
C ALA A 181 -33.86 4.79 -5.30
N GLN A 182 -32.68 5.28 -5.69
CA GLN A 182 -31.99 4.95 -6.95
C GLN A 182 -31.74 3.43 -7.07
N LYS A 183 -31.19 2.80 -6.04
CA LYS A 183 -31.01 1.33 -6.00
C LYS A 183 -32.33 0.57 -6.08
N THR A 184 -33.42 1.15 -5.58
CA THR A 184 -34.76 0.56 -5.66
C THR A 184 -35.34 0.68 -7.08
N ILE A 185 -35.10 1.81 -7.75
CA ILE A 185 -35.46 2.03 -9.16
C ILE A 185 -34.73 1.02 -10.05
N GLU A 186 -33.42 0.82 -9.86
CA GLU A 186 -32.63 -0.16 -10.62
C GLU A 186 -33.21 -1.59 -10.52
N LYS A 187 -33.63 -1.99 -9.31
CA LYS A 187 -34.31 -3.29 -9.10
C LYS A 187 -35.67 -3.36 -9.79
N LYS A 188 -36.43 -2.27 -9.82
CA LYS A 188 -37.73 -2.19 -10.52
C LYS A 188 -37.55 -2.19 -12.04
N ASP A 189 -36.52 -1.54 -12.55
CA ASP A 189 -36.15 -1.53 -13.98
C ASP A 189 -35.69 -2.92 -14.47
N ALA A 190 -35.00 -3.70 -13.63
CA ALA A 190 -34.70 -5.10 -13.92
C ALA A 190 -35.99 -5.94 -14.01
N LYS A 191 -36.89 -5.80 -13.03
CA LYS A 191 -38.17 -6.53 -13.02
C LYS A 191 -39.10 -6.14 -14.18
N LEU A 192 -39.05 -4.88 -14.62
CA LEU A 192 -39.82 -4.40 -15.77
C LEU A 192 -39.30 -5.00 -17.09
N ARG A 193 -37.97 -5.18 -17.21
CA ARG A 193 -37.38 -5.92 -18.34
C ARG A 193 -37.84 -7.37 -18.37
N GLU A 194 -37.74 -8.08 -17.24
CA GLU A 194 -38.25 -9.47 -17.12
C GLU A 194 -39.73 -9.59 -17.52
N LEU A 195 -40.59 -8.68 -17.05
CA LEU A 195 -42.02 -8.70 -17.42
C LEU A 195 -42.25 -8.42 -18.91
N ASN A 196 -41.44 -7.56 -19.54
CA ASN A 196 -41.54 -7.30 -20.97
C ASN A 196 -41.10 -8.51 -21.80
N ASP A 197 -40.09 -9.23 -21.34
CA ASP A 197 -39.59 -10.43 -22.01
C ASP A 197 -40.64 -11.55 -21.92
N ILE A 198 -41.24 -11.79 -20.73
CA ILE A 198 -42.35 -12.75 -20.56
C ILE A 198 -43.55 -12.42 -21.48
N ILE A 199 -43.91 -11.14 -21.60
CA ILE A 199 -45.02 -10.73 -22.48
C ILE A 199 -44.70 -11.04 -23.95
N LYS A 200 -43.47 -10.74 -24.39
CA LYS A 200 -43.05 -10.89 -25.80
C LYS A 200 -42.80 -12.34 -26.19
N GLU A 201 -42.17 -13.12 -25.32
CA GLU A 201 -41.71 -14.47 -25.64
C GLU A 201 -42.78 -15.54 -25.34
N ASP A 202 -43.56 -15.39 -24.25
CA ASP A 202 -44.47 -16.44 -23.80
C ASP A 202 -45.95 -16.17 -24.10
N ILE A 203 -46.45 -14.98 -23.78
CA ILE A 203 -47.91 -14.71 -23.75
C ILE A 203 -48.45 -14.25 -25.11
N ALA A 204 -47.81 -13.26 -25.75
CA ALA A 204 -48.25 -12.71 -27.04
C ALA A 204 -48.38 -13.76 -28.16
N PRO A 205 -47.39 -14.64 -28.42
CA PRO A 205 -47.52 -15.64 -29.49
C PRO A 205 -48.61 -16.67 -29.21
N LYS A 206 -48.85 -16.99 -27.94
CA LYS A 206 -49.89 -17.95 -27.52
C LYS A 206 -51.30 -17.40 -27.71
N LEU A 207 -51.49 -16.11 -27.42
CA LEU A 207 -52.77 -15.41 -27.59
C LEU A 207 -53.13 -15.25 -29.08
N GLN A 208 -52.14 -14.91 -29.91
CA GLN A 208 -52.31 -14.83 -31.37
C GLN A 208 -52.73 -16.18 -31.97
N LYS A 209 -52.07 -17.27 -31.55
CA LYS A 209 -52.41 -18.63 -31.98
C LYS A 209 -53.86 -19.01 -31.65
N LEU A 210 -54.35 -18.66 -30.46
CA LEU A 210 -55.73 -18.96 -30.03
C LEU A 210 -56.79 -18.11 -30.77
N GLN A 211 -56.45 -16.88 -31.17
CA GLN A 211 -57.34 -16.04 -31.99
C GLN A 211 -57.51 -16.62 -33.41
N ASP A 212 -56.42 -17.11 -33.99
CA ASP A 212 -56.43 -17.78 -35.29
C ASP A 212 -57.30 -19.06 -35.24
N GLU A 213 -57.19 -19.86 -34.18
CA GLU A 213 -58.01 -21.06 -33.97
C GLU A 213 -59.53 -20.77 -33.87
N ARG A 214 -59.95 -19.63 -33.28
CA ARG A 214 -61.37 -19.23 -33.20
C ARG A 214 -61.96 -18.89 -34.58
N SER A 215 -61.20 -18.20 -35.42
CA SER A 215 -61.66 -17.79 -36.75
C SER A 215 -61.92 -19.01 -37.66
N GLN A 216 -61.05 -20.02 -37.58
CA GLN A 216 -61.17 -21.28 -38.32
C GLN A 216 -62.44 -22.07 -37.95
N PHE A 217 -62.93 -21.96 -36.70
CA PHE A 217 -64.17 -22.64 -36.28
C PHE A 217 -65.44 -22.07 -36.93
N GLN A 218 -65.51 -20.76 -37.13
CA GLN A 218 -66.68 -20.13 -37.75
C GLN A 218 -66.78 -20.48 -39.24
N GLU A 219 -65.64 -20.65 -39.90
CA GLU A 219 -65.55 -21.05 -41.30
C GLU A 219 -66.00 -22.52 -41.50
N TYR A 220 -65.68 -23.41 -40.55
CA TYR A 220 -66.07 -24.82 -40.57
C TYR A 220 -67.59 -25.03 -40.68
N GLN A 221 -68.40 -24.26 -39.94
CA GLN A 221 -69.86 -24.43 -39.93
C GLN A 221 -70.54 -24.13 -41.26
N LYS A 222 -70.01 -23.19 -42.06
CA LYS A 222 -70.57 -22.83 -43.37
C LYS A 222 -70.35 -23.95 -44.39
N VAL A 223 -69.18 -24.58 -44.35
CA VAL A 223 -68.77 -25.65 -45.27
C VAL A 223 -69.60 -26.93 -45.11
N VAL A 224 -70.11 -27.21 -43.90
CA VAL A 224 -70.94 -28.40 -43.63
C VAL A 224 -72.27 -28.39 -44.40
N ARG A 225 -72.92 -27.21 -44.57
CA ARG A 225 -74.22 -27.10 -45.26
C ARG A 225 -74.14 -27.30 -46.78
N GLU A 226 -73.03 -26.92 -47.39
CA GLU A 226 -72.81 -27.02 -48.84
C GLU A 226 -72.52 -28.47 -49.28
N LEU A 227 -72.09 -29.30 -48.33
CA LEU A 227 -71.60 -30.67 -48.51
C LEU A 227 -72.76 -31.69 -48.67
N GLU A 228 -73.93 -31.43 -48.08
CA GLU A 228 -75.09 -32.34 -48.14
C GLU A 228 -75.70 -32.44 -49.56
N ASN A 229 -75.85 -31.31 -50.28
CA ASN A 229 -76.50 -31.28 -51.61
C ASN A 229 -75.67 -31.96 -52.72
N LEU A 230 -74.35 -31.78 -52.70
CA LEU A 230 -73.45 -32.42 -53.66
C LEU A 230 -73.36 -33.95 -53.45
N THR A 231 -73.67 -34.45 -52.25
CA THR A 231 -73.46 -35.87 -51.87
C THR A 231 -74.27 -36.86 -52.71
N ARG A 232 -75.51 -36.53 -53.12
CA ARG A 232 -76.38 -37.44 -53.90
C ARG A 232 -75.86 -37.75 -55.31
N LEU A 233 -75.35 -36.73 -56.02
CA LEU A 233 -74.78 -36.89 -57.37
C LEU A 233 -73.48 -37.71 -57.34
N TYR A 234 -72.68 -37.52 -56.29
CA TYR A 234 -71.40 -38.21 -56.13
C TYR A 234 -71.53 -39.69 -55.75
N VAL A 235 -72.61 -40.08 -55.05
CA VAL A 235 -72.83 -41.48 -54.64
C VAL A 235 -73.00 -42.41 -55.84
N ALA A 236 -73.64 -41.99 -56.93
CA ALA A 236 -73.78 -42.77 -58.16
C ALA A 236 -72.43 -42.97 -58.90
N TYR A 237 -71.60 -41.93 -58.98
CA TYR A 237 -70.23 -42.02 -59.53
C TYR A 237 -69.31 -42.89 -58.66
N LYS A 238 -69.45 -42.80 -57.33
CA LYS A 238 -68.68 -43.59 -56.36
C LYS A 238 -68.88 -45.10 -56.49
N TYR A 239 -70.05 -45.55 -56.89
CA TYR A 239 -70.32 -46.98 -57.03
C TYR A 239 -69.45 -47.62 -58.13
N VAL A 240 -69.39 -47.00 -59.31
CA VAL A 240 -68.59 -47.46 -60.45
C VAL A 240 -67.08 -47.29 -60.18
N SER A 241 -66.69 -46.16 -59.58
CA SER A 241 -65.28 -45.89 -59.22
C SER A 241 -64.73 -46.80 -58.11
N ALA A 242 -65.57 -47.25 -57.15
CA ALA A 242 -65.17 -48.13 -56.06
C ALA A 242 -64.78 -49.54 -56.53
N GLU A 243 -65.37 -50.02 -57.62
CA GLU A 243 -65.10 -51.34 -58.21
C GLU A 243 -63.69 -51.42 -58.85
N GLU A 244 -63.27 -50.34 -59.53
CA GLU A 244 -61.93 -50.21 -60.10
C GLU A 244 -60.87 -49.94 -59.02
N SER A 245 -61.19 -49.10 -58.04
CA SER A 245 -60.28 -48.71 -56.95
C SER A 245 -59.91 -49.87 -56.02
N ALA A 246 -60.83 -50.82 -55.79
CA ALA A 246 -60.56 -51.99 -54.95
C ALA A 246 -59.43 -52.87 -55.50
N LYS A 247 -59.34 -53.04 -56.83
CA LYS A 247 -58.30 -53.85 -57.49
C LYS A 247 -56.93 -53.16 -57.46
N GLU A 248 -56.91 -51.83 -57.52
CA GLU A 248 -55.67 -51.04 -57.51
C GLU A 248 -55.11 -50.88 -56.08
N ALA A 249 -55.99 -50.74 -55.07
CA ALA A 249 -55.60 -50.62 -53.66
C ALA A 249 -54.83 -51.84 -53.15
N VAL A 250 -55.23 -53.06 -53.54
CA VAL A 250 -54.54 -54.30 -53.12
C VAL A 250 -53.09 -54.37 -53.63
N LYS A 251 -52.81 -53.91 -54.85
CA LYS A 251 -51.44 -53.84 -55.38
C LYS A 251 -50.58 -52.83 -54.63
N LYS A 252 -51.11 -51.63 -54.40
CA LYS A 252 -50.42 -50.54 -53.67
C LYS A 252 -50.09 -50.90 -52.22
N VAL A 253 -50.92 -51.72 -51.56
CA VAL A 253 -50.64 -52.22 -50.19
C VAL A 253 -49.34 -53.02 -50.13
N THR A 254 -49.07 -53.85 -51.14
CA THR A 254 -47.85 -54.69 -51.16
C THR A 254 -46.57 -53.86 -51.36
N GLU A 255 -46.61 -52.83 -52.21
CA GLU A 255 -45.48 -51.92 -52.45
C GLU A 255 -45.14 -51.10 -51.20
N VAL A 256 -46.16 -50.56 -50.52
CA VAL A 256 -45.97 -49.76 -49.30
C VAL A 256 -45.46 -50.61 -48.13
N GLN A 257 -45.80 -51.90 -48.07
CA GLN A 257 -45.26 -52.82 -47.05
C GLN A 257 -43.75 -53.02 -47.16
N ASP A 258 -43.21 -53.08 -48.37
CA ASP A 258 -41.76 -53.22 -48.58
C ASP A 258 -41.03 -51.89 -48.31
N GLU A 259 -41.63 -50.74 -48.60
CA GLU A 259 -41.10 -49.44 -48.19
C GLU A 259 -40.99 -49.30 -46.65
N ILE A 260 -41.98 -49.80 -45.90
CA ILE A 260 -41.93 -49.77 -44.43
C ILE A 260 -40.76 -50.62 -43.89
N LYS A 261 -40.46 -51.77 -44.50
CA LYS A 261 -39.31 -52.61 -44.09
C LYS A 261 -38.00 -51.86 -44.26
N THR A 262 -37.77 -51.22 -45.41
CA THR A 262 -36.54 -50.45 -45.66
C THR A 262 -36.37 -49.29 -44.66
N LYS A 263 -37.47 -48.59 -44.31
CA LYS A 263 -37.45 -47.50 -43.32
C LYS A 263 -37.18 -48.00 -41.90
N LYS A 264 -37.69 -49.18 -41.52
CA LYS A 264 -37.39 -49.83 -40.22
C LYS A 264 -35.91 -50.22 -40.10
N ASP A 265 -35.28 -50.65 -41.18
CA ASP A 265 -33.84 -50.96 -41.18
C ASP A 265 -32.98 -49.69 -41.09
N ASN A 266 -33.42 -48.57 -41.68
CA ASN A 266 -32.76 -47.26 -41.51
C ASN A 266 -32.83 -46.76 -40.06
N ILE A 267 -33.97 -46.94 -39.36
CA ILE A 267 -34.09 -46.60 -37.93
C ILE A 267 -33.07 -47.39 -37.11
N LYS A 268 -32.96 -48.71 -37.32
CA LYS A 268 -31.99 -49.56 -36.61
C LYS A 268 -30.53 -49.14 -36.87
N SER A 269 -30.22 -48.72 -38.10
CA SER A 269 -28.89 -48.20 -38.44
C SER A 269 -28.60 -46.89 -37.68
N ASN A 270 -29.57 -45.96 -37.67
CA ASN A 270 -29.46 -44.68 -36.95
C ASN A 270 -29.38 -44.87 -35.43
N GLU A 271 -30.11 -45.82 -34.85
CA GLU A 271 -30.05 -46.16 -33.41
C GLU A 271 -28.66 -46.65 -33.01
N LYS A 272 -28.02 -47.50 -33.83
CA LYS A 272 -26.63 -47.93 -33.61
C LYS A 272 -25.66 -46.74 -33.64
N GLN A 273 -25.84 -45.81 -34.59
CA GLN A 273 -25.01 -44.61 -34.67
C GLN A 273 -25.24 -43.65 -33.50
N MET A 274 -26.47 -43.49 -33.04
CA MET A 274 -26.78 -42.69 -31.84
C MET A 274 -26.16 -43.28 -30.58
N SER A 275 -26.20 -44.61 -30.42
CA SER A 275 -25.56 -45.31 -29.29
C SER A 275 -24.04 -45.14 -29.30
N GLU A 276 -23.41 -45.19 -30.48
CA GLU A 276 -21.97 -44.95 -30.62
C GLU A 276 -21.60 -43.48 -30.32
N LEU A 277 -22.38 -42.52 -30.81
CA LEU A 277 -22.20 -41.09 -30.49
C LEU A 277 -22.38 -40.82 -28.99
N GLU A 278 -23.32 -41.51 -28.33
CA GLU A 278 -23.54 -41.39 -26.89
C GLU A 278 -22.38 -41.94 -26.06
N LYS A 279 -21.78 -43.07 -26.48
CA LYS A 279 -20.53 -43.58 -25.88
C LYS A 279 -19.38 -42.58 -26.04
N GLN A 280 -19.24 -41.98 -27.22
CA GLN A 280 -18.20 -40.96 -27.46
C GLN A 280 -18.41 -39.71 -26.61
N VAL A 281 -19.65 -39.23 -26.48
CA VAL A 281 -19.98 -38.06 -25.62
C VAL A 281 -19.72 -38.36 -24.15
N THR A 282 -20.12 -39.54 -23.66
CA THR A 282 -19.88 -39.94 -22.26
C THR A 282 -18.39 -40.09 -21.94
N GLU A 283 -17.60 -40.67 -22.86
CA GLU A 283 -16.16 -40.79 -22.69
C GLU A 283 -15.45 -39.42 -22.74
N LEU A 284 -15.88 -38.52 -23.63
CA LEU A 284 -15.35 -37.16 -23.73
C LEU A 284 -15.71 -36.31 -22.50
N ASN A 285 -16.93 -36.42 -21.98
CA ASN A 285 -17.33 -35.75 -20.73
C ASN A 285 -16.52 -36.27 -19.53
N LYS A 286 -16.30 -37.58 -19.44
CA LYS A 286 -15.48 -38.17 -18.37
C LYS A 286 -14.04 -37.65 -18.41
N LYS A 287 -13.42 -37.62 -19.59
CA LYS A 287 -12.08 -37.04 -19.79
C LYS A 287 -12.06 -35.54 -19.48
N LEU A 288 -13.11 -34.82 -19.83
CA LEU A 288 -13.24 -33.40 -19.53
C LEU A 288 -13.34 -33.15 -18.02
N ASP A 289 -14.16 -33.91 -17.28
CA ASP A 289 -14.31 -33.73 -15.83
C ASP A 289 -13.03 -34.06 -15.06
N GLU A 290 -12.32 -35.14 -15.46
CA GLU A 290 -11.06 -35.55 -14.84
C GLU A 290 -9.93 -34.52 -15.06
N GLU A 291 -9.80 -33.99 -16.28
CA GLU A 291 -8.73 -33.03 -16.64
C GLU A 291 -9.07 -31.57 -16.28
N SER A 292 -10.34 -31.16 -16.38
CA SER A 292 -10.75 -29.76 -16.17
C SER A 292 -10.97 -29.44 -14.71
N GLY A 293 -11.41 -30.41 -13.90
CA GLY A 293 -11.73 -30.19 -12.48
C GLY A 293 -10.49 -30.08 -11.59
N SER A 294 -9.40 -30.77 -11.95
CA SER A 294 -8.16 -30.82 -11.16
C SER A 294 -7.16 -29.74 -11.61
N VAL A 295 -6.73 -29.79 -12.87
CA VAL A 295 -5.65 -28.93 -13.41
C VAL A 295 -6.03 -27.45 -13.38
N LEU A 296 -7.26 -27.10 -13.75
CA LEU A 296 -7.69 -25.70 -13.76
C LEU A 296 -7.83 -25.14 -12.34
N LYS A 297 -8.29 -25.98 -11.40
CA LYS A 297 -8.43 -25.61 -9.99
C LYS A 297 -7.08 -25.45 -9.31
N ASP A 298 -6.11 -26.30 -9.63
CA ASP A 298 -4.74 -26.19 -9.15
C ASP A 298 -4.06 -24.93 -9.69
N LEU A 299 -4.20 -24.64 -10.99
CA LEU A 299 -3.72 -23.39 -11.59
C LEU A 299 -4.39 -22.14 -11.01
N GLU A 300 -5.69 -22.18 -10.72
CA GLU A 300 -6.42 -21.08 -10.08
C GLU A 300 -5.98 -20.87 -8.62
N ASN A 301 -5.67 -21.95 -7.90
CA ASN A 301 -5.09 -21.86 -6.55
C ASN A 301 -3.64 -21.31 -6.56
N GLU A 302 -2.82 -21.75 -7.54
CA GLU A 302 -1.48 -21.21 -7.75
C GLU A 302 -1.53 -19.73 -8.10
N LEU A 303 -2.45 -19.32 -8.98
CA LEU A 303 -2.68 -17.91 -9.31
C LEU A 303 -3.08 -17.13 -8.07
N GLN A 304 -4.02 -17.63 -7.26
CA GLN A 304 -4.45 -16.94 -6.05
C GLN A 304 -3.30 -16.75 -5.04
N ASN A 305 -2.40 -17.73 -4.94
CA ASN A 305 -1.22 -17.61 -4.08
C ASN A 305 -0.18 -16.63 -4.65
N ALA A 306 0.04 -16.65 -5.96
CA ALA A 306 0.92 -15.69 -6.64
C ALA A 306 0.39 -14.25 -6.57
N GLU A 307 -0.93 -14.04 -6.70
CA GLU A 307 -1.59 -12.74 -6.54
C GLU A 307 -1.47 -12.22 -5.10
N LYS A 308 -1.54 -13.10 -4.08
CA LYS A 308 -1.26 -12.69 -2.69
C LYS A 308 0.19 -12.24 -2.51
N GLN A 309 1.14 -12.98 -3.08
CA GLN A 309 2.56 -12.62 -3.01
C GLN A 309 2.84 -11.30 -3.75
N GLU A 310 2.27 -11.11 -4.94
CA GLU A 310 2.34 -9.87 -5.69
C GLU A 310 1.75 -8.69 -4.90
N ALA A 311 0.57 -8.85 -4.28
CA ALA A 311 -0.05 -7.81 -3.47
C ALA A 311 0.80 -7.41 -2.25
N THR A 312 1.47 -8.39 -1.61
CA THR A 312 2.43 -8.10 -0.52
C THR A 312 3.67 -7.36 -1.02
N ALA A 313 4.24 -7.77 -2.15
CA ALA A 313 5.40 -7.13 -2.76
C ALA A 313 5.07 -5.71 -3.26
N ALA A 314 3.90 -5.52 -3.88
CA ALA A 314 3.40 -4.21 -4.33
C ALA A 314 3.19 -3.24 -3.15
N SER A 315 2.66 -3.75 -2.03
CA SER A 315 2.50 -2.96 -0.80
C SER A 315 3.85 -2.55 -0.20
N ALA A 316 4.82 -3.46 -0.17
CA ALA A 316 6.18 -3.19 0.30
C ALA A 316 6.90 -2.17 -0.60
N TYR A 317 6.81 -2.33 -1.93
CA TYR A 317 7.35 -1.37 -2.90
C TYR A 317 6.73 0.02 -2.73
N LYS A 318 5.39 0.10 -2.60
CA LYS A 318 4.72 1.38 -2.38
C LYS A 318 5.15 2.04 -1.07
N ALA A 319 5.27 1.29 0.02
CA ALA A 319 5.73 1.81 1.30
C ALA A 319 7.19 2.32 1.23
N ALA A 320 8.09 1.58 0.57
CA ALA A 320 9.48 1.99 0.37
C ALA A 320 9.57 3.26 -0.50
N LYS A 321 8.79 3.33 -1.58
CA LYS A 321 8.70 4.50 -2.45
C LYS A 321 8.14 5.74 -1.72
N ASP A 322 7.07 5.59 -0.96
CA ASP A 322 6.49 6.70 -0.19
C ASP A 322 7.47 7.21 0.89
N SER A 323 8.21 6.30 1.52
CA SER A 323 9.26 6.63 2.48
C SER A 323 10.40 7.40 1.80
N LEU A 324 10.88 6.92 0.66
CA LEU A 324 11.92 7.60 -0.12
C LEU A 324 11.48 9.01 -0.55
N THR A 325 10.28 9.17 -1.10
CA THR A 325 9.79 10.50 -1.52
C THR A 325 9.65 11.48 -0.35
N THR A 326 9.33 10.98 0.84
CA THR A 326 9.23 11.81 2.05
C THR A 326 10.62 12.27 2.51
N HIS A 327 11.61 11.37 2.48
CA HIS A 327 12.99 11.70 2.82
C HIS A 327 13.65 12.62 1.79
N ASP A 328 13.40 12.44 0.49
CA ASP A 328 13.91 13.34 -0.55
C ASP A 328 13.33 14.77 -0.43
N LYS A 329 12.05 14.88 -0.06
CA LYS A 329 11.44 16.20 0.24
C LYS A 329 12.09 16.85 1.45
N LYS A 330 12.35 16.10 2.52
CA LYS A 330 13.07 16.60 3.71
C LYS A 330 14.48 17.03 3.36
N GLY A 331 15.21 16.25 2.57
CA GLY A 331 16.55 16.58 2.10
C GLY A 331 16.58 17.90 1.34
N ARG A 332 15.64 18.13 0.42
CA ARG A 332 15.51 19.40 -0.32
C ARG A 332 15.17 20.59 0.57
N LEU A 333 14.36 20.40 1.61
CA LEU A 333 14.04 21.47 2.57
C LEU A 333 15.27 21.83 3.41
N LEU A 334 16.02 20.84 3.88
CA LEU A 334 17.27 21.04 4.62
C LEU A 334 18.34 21.71 3.75
N GLU A 335 18.44 21.35 2.47
CA GLU A 335 19.39 21.96 1.53
C GLU A 335 19.07 23.43 1.25
N LYS A 336 17.78 23.79 1.18
CA LYS A 336 17.37 25.20 1.09
C LYS A 336 17.68 25.98 2.37
N ALA A 337 17.33 25.42 3.53
CA ALA A 337 17.60 26.06 4.82
C ALA A 337 19.11 26.30 5.01
N LEU A 338 19.94 25.32 4.64
CA LEU A 338 21.39 25.44 4.70
C LEU A 338 21.93 26.53 3.77
N ALA A 339 21.39 26.65 2.55
CA ALA A 339 21.77 27.71 1.62
C ALA A 339 21.38 29.11 2.14
N ASP A 340 20.21 29.24 2.78
CA ASP A 340 19.75 30.49 3.40
C ASP A 340 20.65 30.87 4.59
N ASP A 341 21.00 29.90 5.45
CA ASP A 341 21.90 30.11 6.60
C ASP A 341 23.35 30.42 6.16
N GLU A 342 23.86 29.78 5.12
CA GLU A 342 25.17 30.09 4.53
C GLU A 342 25.22 31.50 3.93
N ALA A 343 24.14 31.94 3.27
CA ALA A 343 24.02 33.30 2.75
C ALA A 343 24.00 34.32 3.90
N ALA A 344 23.20 34.08 4.94
CA ALA A 344 23.15 34.94 6.12
C ALA A 344 24.50 35.02 6.86
N LEU A 345 25.23 33.89 6.97
CA LEU A 345 26.57 33.85 7.54
C LEU A 345 27.55 34.71 6.71
N LYS A 346 27.49 34.62 5.38
CA LYS A 346 28.34 35.38 4.48
C LYS A 346 28.10 36.89 4.61
N ASP A 347 26.83 37.30 4.65
CA ASP A 347 26.45 38.71 4.80
C ASP A 347 26.90 39.25 6.17
N LYS A 348 26.66 38.51 7.25
CA LYS A 348 27.09 38.89 8.61
C LYS A 348 28.61 38.95 8.76
N LYS A 349 29.36 38.02 8.14
CA LYS A 349 30.84 38.09 8.10
C LYS A 349 31.35 39.32 7.35
N ALA A 350 30.72 39.68 6.23
CA ALA A 350 31.08 40.88 5.50
C ALA A 350 30.86 42.15 6.34
N ILE A 351 29.76 42.20 7.10
CA ILE A 351 29.50 43.31 8.04
C ILE A 351 30.54 43.31 9.18
N LEU A 352 30.91 42.14 9.73
CA LEU A 352 31.94 42.03 10.77
C LEU A 352 33.31 42.55 10.31
N ASP A 353 33.72 42.21 9.08
CA ASP A 353 34.97 42.70 8.49
C ASP A 353 34.93 44.23 8.30
N GLN A 354 33.78 44.76 7.87
CA GLN A 354 33.57 46.20 7.70
C GLN A 354 33.65 46.94 9.04
N GLU A 355 33.00 46.41 10.08
CA GLU A 355 33.04 46.91 11.46
C GLU A 355 34.44 46.85 12.08
N SER A 356 35.20 45.78 11.81
CA SER A 356 36.59 45.65 12.25
C SER A 356 37.46 46.78 11.70
N SER A 357 37.35 47.05 10.39
CA SER A 357 38.10 48.14 9.74
C SER A 357 37.73 49.54 10.26
N ALA A 358 36.44 49.77 10.54
CA ALA A 358 35.96 51.02 11.13
C ALA A 358 36.41 51.17 12.60
N GLY A 359 36.44 50.07 13.35
CA GLY A 359 36.94 50.01 14.72
C GLY A 359 38.43 50.34 14.83
N GLU A 360 39.25 49.92 13.88
CA GLU A 360 40.69 50.27 13.83
C GLU A 360 40.91 51.78 13.65
N ALA A 361 40.13 52.43 12.77
CA ALA A 361 40.19 53.89 12.59
C ALA A 361 39.80 54.66 13.87
N LEU A 362 38.76 54.22 14.56
CA LEU A 362 38.33 54.81 15.84
C LEU A 362 39.33 54.54 16.98
N ARG A 363 39.98 53.37 16.98
CA ARG A 363 41.06 53.02 17.92
C ARG A 363 42.27 53.92 17.71
N ALA A 364 42.66 54.17 16.46
CA ALA A 364 43.71 55.13 16.12
C ALA A 364 43.33 56.56 16.53
N ALA A 365 42.08 56.98 16.30
CA ALA A 365 41.59 58.29 16.72
C ALA A 365 41.58 58.46 18.25
N ARG A 366 41.24 57.42 19.02
CA ARG A 366 41.34 57.41 20.48
C ARG A 366 42.80 57.54 20.94
N ALA A 367 43.72 56.81 20.31
CA ALA A 367 45.15 56.91 20.62
C ALA A 367 45.70 58.31 20.34
N ALA A 368 45.33 58.90 19.20
CA ALA A 368 45.69 60.27 18.83
C ALA A 368 45.09 61.33 19.77
N GLY A 369 43.81 61.19 20.14
CA GLY A 369 43.14 62.07 21.11
C GLY A 369 43.75 61.98 22.50
N ALA A 370 44.13 60.78 22.96
CA ALA A 370 44.83 60.58 24.23
C ALA A 370 46.24 61.18 24.22
N ALA A 371 46.99 61.05 23.10
CA ALA A 371 48.29 61.70 22.94
C ALA A 371 48.16 63.23 22.92
N ARG A 372 47.18 63.78 22.18
CA ARG A 372 46.90 65.22 22.14
C ARG A 372 46.51 65.78 23.50
N LEU A 373 45.72 65.04 24.28
CA LEU A 373 45.40 65.38 25.67
C LEU A 373 46.66 65.40 26.55
N ALA A 374 47.54 64.40 26.42
CA ALA A 374 48.79 64.34 27.16
C ALA A 374 49.71 65.52 26.82
N ASP A 375 49.83 65.85 25.53
CA ASP A 375 50.61 67.01 25.05
C ASP A 375 50.02 68.34 25.51
N ALA A 376 48.70 68.53 25.40
CA ALA A 376 48.02 69.74 25.86
C ALA A 376 48.09 69.89 27.38
N ARG A 377 48.01 68.78 28.14
CA ARG A 377 48.29 68.76 29.59
C ARG A 377 49.71 69.15 29.90
N ALA A 378 50.68 68.61 29.17
CA ALA A 378 52.09 68.97 29.35
C ALA A 378 52.36 70.45 29.03
N ARG A 379 51.77 71.00 27.94
CA ARG A 379 51.88 72.42 27.57
C ARG A 379 51.18 73.33 28.56
N PHE A 380 49.97 72.99 29.01
CA PHE A 380 49.28 73.74 30.05
C PHE A 380 50.05 73.73 31.36
N LEU A 381 50.60 72.58 31.80
CA LEU A 381 51.48 72.53 32.97
C LEU A 381 52.72 73.40 32.77
N ALA A 382 53.38 73.30 31.62
CA ALA A 382 54.60 74.05 31.33
C ALA A 382 54.39 75.57 31.32
N VAL A 383 53.26 76.04 30.76
CA VAL A 383 52.91 77.47 30.73
C VAL A 383 52.33 77.93 32.07
N SER A 384 51.59 77.08 32.78
CA SER A 384 51.06 77.37 34.12
C SER A 384 52.13 77.45 35.20
N GLU A 385 53.20 76.68 35.03
CA GLU A 385 54.40 76.74 35.87
C GLU A 385 55.36 77.85 35.40
N GLY A 386 55.01 78.62 34.36
CA GLY A 386 55.74 79.80 33.91
C GLY A 386 57.13 79.49 33.34
N ARG A 387 57.33 78.31 32.74
CA ARG A 387 58.66 77.76 32.42
C ARG A 387 59.35 78.31 31.16
N GLU A 388 58.69 79.14 30.36
CA GLU A 388 59.35 79.88 29.27
C GLU A 388 59.33 81.41 29.51
N GLY A 389 60.34 81.85 30.28
CA GLY A 389 60.57 83.25 30.66
C GLY A 389 61.80 83.47 31.57
N ALA A 390 62.87 82.74 31.25
CA ALA A 390 64.33 82.89 31.46
C ALA A 390 64.99 83.38 32.78
N ALA A 391 64.32 83.87 33.83
CA ALA A 391 65.05 84.27 35.05
C ALA A 391 64.47 83.75 36.38
N ASP A 392 63.16 83.62 36.56
CA ASP A 392 62.61 82.93 37.75
C ASP A 392 62.44 81.42 37.52
N SER A 393 62.28 80.96 36.26
CA SER A 393 62.10 79.53 35.96
C SER A 393 63.35 78.71 36.20
N LEU A 394 64.56 79.26 36.05
CA LEU A 394 65.78 78.49 36.28
C LEU A 394 66.05 78.26 37.77
N GLN A 395 65.63 79.18 38.64
CA GLN A 395 65.72 79.01 40.10
C GLN A 395 64.66 78.01 40.59
N ASP A 396 63.45 78.04 40.02
CA ASP A 396 62.40 77.04 40.27
C ASP A 396 62.68 75.70 39.58
N HIS A 397 63.34 75.66 38.43
CA HIS A 397 63.82 74.42 37.80
C HIS A 397 64.98 73.81 38.58
N LEU A 398 65.80 74.63 39.25
CA LEU A 398 66.84 74.17 40.16
C LEU A 398 66.23 73.63 41.46
N MET A 399 65.19 74.29 42.00
CA MET A 399 64.40 73.74 43.12
C MET A 399 63.58 72.51 42.73
N ALA A 400 62.98 72.47 41.54
CA ALA A 400 62.19 71.34 41.04
C ALA A 400 63.10 70.17 40.68
N ALA A 401 64.26 70.39 40.04
CA ALA A 401 65.24 69.33 39.81
C ALA A 401 65.82 68.80 41.14
N LYS A 402 66.01 69.65 42.16
CA LYS A 402 66.37 69.21 43.53
C LYS A 402 65.23 68.46 44.22
N LYS A 403 63.97 68.90 44.06
CA LYS A 403 62.78 68.25 44.63
C LYS A 403 62.51 66.92 43.96
N GLU A 404 62.62 66.85 42.64
CA GLU A 404 62.47 65.64 41.82
C GLU A 404 63.59 64.64 42.08
N ALA A 405 64.83 65.10 42.30
CA ALA A 405 65.93 64.26 42.79
C ALA A 405 65.66 63.72 44.21
N SER A 406 65.04 64.52 45.08
CA SER A 406 64.64 64.11 46.44
C SER A 406 63.44 63.14 46.44
N GLU A 407 62.44 63.38 45.58
CA GLU A 407 61.28 62.52 45.38
C GLU A 407 61.69 61.20 44.73
N ALA A 408 62.58 61.21 43.74
CA ALA A 408 63.20 60.00 43.18
C ALA A 408 63.94 59.22 44.28
N SER A 409 64.71 59.90 45.15
CA SER A 409 65.33 59.26 46.31
C SER A 409 64.31 58.64 47.28
N THR A 410 63.14 59.26 47.44
CA THR A 410 62.06 58.76 48.31
C THR A 410 61.37 57.54 47.67
N ARG A 411 61.10 57.58 46.36
CA ARG A 411 60.57 56.43 45.58
C ARG A 411 61.51 55.25 45.55
N ILE A 412 62.82 55.50 45.45
CA ILE A 412 63.86 54.48 45.58
C ILE A 412 63.77 53.78 46.94
N SER A 413 63.60 54.54 48.03
CA SER A 413 63.49 53.99 49.38
C SER A 413 62.21 53.15 49.57
N GLN A 414 61.07 53.64 49.08
CA GLN A 414 59.80 52.91 49.12
C GLN A 414 59.85 51.61 48.29
N SER A 415 60.33 51.68 47.05
CA SER A 415 60.46 50.52 46.16
C SER A 415 61.48 49.51 46.68
N MET A 416 62.56 49.95 47.34
CA MET A 416 63.49 49.05 48.03
C MET A 416 62.85 48.35 49.23
N MET A 417 61.98 49.03 49.98
CA MET A 417 61.27 48.41 51.11
C MET A 417 60.25 47.37 50.63
N GLU A 418 59.47 47.67 49.59
CA GLU A 418 58.54 46.71 48.97
C GLU A 418 59.28 45.50 48.37
N LYS A 419 60.41 45.75 47.67
CA LYS A 419 61.27 44.71 47.16
C LYS A 419 61.75 43.79 48.29
N LYS A 420 62.20 44.36 49.41
CA LYS A 420 62.69 43.58 50.55
C LYS A 420 61.59 42.70 51.15
N HIS A 421 60.37 43.22 51.32
CA HIS A 421 59.23 42.44 51.79
C HIS A 421 58.83 41.33 50.81
N ALA A 422 58.84 41.61 49.50
CA ALA A 422 58.58 40.60 48.48
C ALA A 422 59.67 39.51 48.45
N GLU A 423 60.95 39.87 48.63
CA GLU A 423 62.07 38.93 48.72
C GLU A 423 62.01 38.05 49.99
N GLU A 424 61.63 38.61 51.14
CA GLU A 424 61.44 37.86 52.37
C GLU A 424 60.28 36.86 52.26
N ARG A 425 59.17 37.28 51.65
CA ARG A 425 58.01 36.42 51.39
C ARG A 425 58.30 35.34 50.36
N LEU A 426 59.05 35.68 49.31
CA LEU A 426 59.54 34.73 48.32
C LEU A 426 60.43 33.66 48.96
N LYS A 427 61.37 34.05 49.84
CA LYS A 427 62.23 33.08 50.56
C LYS A 427 61.44 32.15 51.47
N ALA A 428 60.39 32.64 52.12
CA ALA A 428 59.51 31.81 52.95
C ALA A 428 58.75 30.79 52.09
N LEU A 429 58.11 31.25 51.01
CA LEU A 429 57.36 30.40 50.07
C LEU A 429 58.27 29.41 49.32
N GLU A 430 59.50 29.79 48.96
CA GLU A 430 60.48 28.87 48.34
C GLU A 430 60.90 27.75 49.31
N LYS A 431 60.92 28.02 50.61
CA LYS A 431 61.22 27.01 51.64
C LYS A 431 60.05 26.03 51.82
N GLU A 432 58.81 26.52 51.79
CA GLU A 432 57.59 25.69 51.78
C GLU A 432 57.41 24.92 50.46
N PHE A 433 57.81 25.53 49.34
CA PHE A 433 57.83 24.89 48.03
C PHE A 433 58.79 23.69 48.03
N LYS A 434 60.01 23.85 48.55
CA LYS A 434 61.00 22.77 48.65
C LYS A 434 60.54 21.61 49.54
N SER A 435 59.76 21.83 50.59
CA SER A 435 59.25 20.76 51.45
C SER A 435 58.08 19.97 50.83
N SER A 436 57.32 20.58 49.91
CA SER A 436 56.18 19.97 49.23
C SER A 436 56.54 19.20 47.93
N SER A 437 57.81 19.23 47.52
CA SER A 437 58.31 18.69 46.24
C SER A 437 58.26 17.15 46.09
N THR A 438 58.33 16.38 47.18
CA THR A 438 58.43 14.91 47.13
C THR A 438 57.16 14.22 46.65
N GLN A 439 55.98 14.77 46.95
CA GLN A 439 54.70 14.21 46.50
C GLN A 439 54.43 14.54 45.04
N PHE A 440 54.70 15.78 44.63
CA PHE A 440 54.59 16.23 43.24
C PHE A 440 55.49 15.43 42.30
N GLN A 441 56.71 15.12 42.73
CA GLN A 441 57.65 14.33 41.92
C GLN A 441 57.16 12.90 41.66
N LYS A 442 56.56 12.24 42.67
CA LYS A 442 55.95 10.91 42.50
C LYS A 442 54.75 10.92 41.57
N ASP A 443 53.91 11.94 41.66
CA ASP A 443 52.74 12.07 40.80
C ASP A 443 53.13 12.44 39.36
N GLN A 444 54.21 13.22 39.16
CA GLN A 444 54.79 13.50 37.85
C GLN A 444 55.42 12.26 37.20
N GLU A 445 56.17 11.45 37.96
CA GLU A 445 56.69 10.16 37.50
C GLU A 445 55.56 9.19 37.10
N SER A 446 54.43 9.24 37.80
CA SER A 446 53.23 8.46 37.45
C SER A 446 52.60 8.92 36.13
N ILE A 447 52.52 10.23 35.89
CA ILE A 447 52.07 10.81 34.61
C ILE A 447 52.98 10.34 33.48
N ASP A 448 54.29 10.44 33.64
CA ASP A 448 55.25 10.07 32.59
C ASP A 448 55.18 8.57 32.27
N LYS A 449 55.00 7.72 33.30
CA LYS A 449 54.81 6.28 33.14
C LYS A 449 53.53 5.94 32.36
N HIS A 450 52.39 6.51 32.76
CA HIS A 450 51.12 6.26 32.08
C HIS A 450 51.09 6.87 30.67
N GLN A 451 51.72 8.02 30.46
CA GLN A 451 51.87 8.62 29.14
C GLN A 451 52.71 7.75 28.20
N ALA A 452 53.83 7.20 28.69
CA ALA A 452 54.65 6.28 27.91
C ALA A 452 53.90 4.98 27.55
N GLU A 453 53.09 4.46 28.47
CA GLU A 453 52.27 3.27 28.23
C GLU A 453 51.14 3.54 27.23
N VAL A 454 50.46 4.68 27.32
CA VAL A 454 49.45 5.14 26.34
C VAL A 454 50.07 5.24 24.95
N ASN A 455 51.20 5.95 24.80
CA ASN A 455 51.87 6.11 23.51
C ASN A 455 52.31 4.76 22.92
N LYS A 456 52.77 3.83 23.77
CA LYS A 456 53.14 2.48 23.33
C LYS A 456 51.93 1.68 22.83
N LEU A 457 50.81 1.72 23.57
CA LEU A 457 49.58 1.03 23.19
C LEU A 457 48.94 1.63 21.92
N GLU A 458 48.99 2.96 21.75
CA GLU A 458 48.56 3.65 20.53
C GLU A 458 49.42 3.24 19.31
N ALA A 459 50.74 3.14 19.49
CA ALA A 459 51.63 2.64 18.45
C ALA A 459 51.36 1.17 18.08
N GLU A 460 51.11 0.31 19.07
CA GLU A 460 50.74 -1.10 18.84
C GLU A 460 49.38 -1.24 18.14
N LEU A 461 48.39 -0.40 18.48
CA LEU A 461 47.08 -0.36 17.83
C LEU A 461 47.15 0.17 16.40
N SER A 462 47.93 1.23 16.15
CA SER A 462 48.09 1.79 14.79
C SER A 462 48.81 0.85 13.83
N ASN A 463 49.71 0.00 14.33
CA ASN A 463 50.37 -1.05 13.55
C ASN A 463 49.46 -2.25 13.26
N MET A 464 48.34 -2.41 13.97
CA MET A 464 47.36 -3.46 13.70
C MET A 464 46.37 -3.00 12.61
N SER A 465 46.45 -3.62 11.44
CA SER A 465 45.52 -3.37 10.32
C SER A 465 44.17 -4.08 10.51
N PHE A 466 43.45 -3.77 11.59
CA PHE A 466 42.08 -4.26 11.81
C PHE A 466 41.07 -3.27 11.25
N SER A 467 40.17 -3.73 10.38
CA SER A 467 39.03 -2.96 9.88
C SER A 467 37.74 -3.66 10.31
N GLU A 468 36.93 -2.96 11.10
CA GLU A 468 35.63 -3.46 11.56
C GLU A 468 34.64 -3.62 10.39
N GLU A 469 34.75 -2.75 9.38
CA GLU A 469 33.96 -2.79 8.14
C GLU A 469 34.24 -4.06 7.35
N ARG A 470 35.52 -4.39 7.09
CA ARG A 470 35.90 -5.61 6.37
C ARG A 470 35.48 -6.89 7.10
N SER A 471 35.55 -6.88 8.44
CA SER A 471 35.07 -8.01 9.27
C SER A 471 33.55 -8.20 9.14
N ARG A 472 32.79 -7.10 9.11
CA ARG A 472 31.33 -7.11 8.90
C ARG A 472 30.96 -7.57 7.50
N GLU A 473 31.63 -7.07 6.48
CA GLU A 473 31.45 -7.47 5.07
C GLU A 473 31.69 -8.97 4.85
N LEU A 474 32.81 -9.49 5.36
CA LEU A 474 33.12 -10.92 5.26
C LEU A 474 32.08 -11.78 5.98
N LYS A 475 31.58 -11.34 7.14
CA LYS A 475 30.55 -12.06 7.89
C LYS A 475 29.21 -12.11 7.15
N GLU A 476 28.81 -11.01 6.51
CA GLU A 476 27.63 -10.96 5.65
C GLU A 476 27.81 -11.79 4.37
N ARG A 477 29.01 -11.76 3.78
CA ARG A 477 29.35 -12.60 2.62
C ARG A 477 29.33 -14.08 2.96
N ILE A 478 29.85 -14.49 4.13
CA ILE A 478 29.77 -15.87 4.62
C ILE A 478 28.31 -16.30 4.81
N ARG A 479 27.47 -15.47 5.45
CA ARG A 479 26.04 -15.79 5.65
C ARG A 479 25.29 -15.95 4.32
N SER A 480 25.53 -15.07 3.36
CA SER A 480 24.91 -15.15 2.04
C SER A 480 25.39 -16.37 1.26
N LEU A 481 26.70 -16.66 1.26
CA LEU A 481 27.26 -17.86 0.63
C LEU A 481 26.78 -19.15 1.31
N GLN A 482 26.66 -19.20 2.64
CA GLN A 482 26.09 -20.36 3.36
C GLN A 482 24.63 -20.62 2.96
N ALA A 483 23.82 -19.56 2.84
CA ALA A 483 22.45 -19.68 2.37
C ALA A 483 22.39 -20.15 0.90
N ALA A 484 23.28 -19.63 0.05
CA ALA A 484 23.39 -20.02 -1.36
C ALA A 484 23.83 -21.49 -1.53
N VAL A 485 24.86 -21.92 -0.80
CA VAL A 485 25.33 -23.33 -0.78
C VAL A 485 24.21 -24.25 -0.31
N ARG A 486 23.51 -23.90 0.78
CA ARG A 486 22.38 -24.70 1.27
C ARG A 486 21.26 -24.79 0.23
N GLY A 487 20.88 -23.66 -0.38
CA GLY A 487 19.86 -23.62 -1.41
C GLY A 487 20.22 -24.46 -2.64
N LYS A 488 21.45 -24.31 -3.14
CA LYS A 488 21.97 -25.08 -4.29
C LYS A 488 22.08 -26.57 -3.97
N ARG A 489 22.53 -26.93 -2.75
CA ARG A 489 22.56 -28.33 -2.28
C ARG A 489 21.15 -28.93 -2.22
N ASP A 490 20.18 -28.22 -1.63
CA ASP A 490 18.80 -28.68 -1.57
C ASP A 490 18.19 -28.84 -2.99
N GLN A 491 18.54 -27.96 -3.94
CA GLN A 491 18.12 -28.07 -5.33
C GLN A 491 18.75 -29.26 -6.04
N ALA A 492 20.06 -29.47 -5.88
CA ALA A 492 20.78 -30.62 -6.41
C ALA A 492 20.21 -31.93 -5.87
N ASP A 493 19.99 -32.03 -4.55
CA ASP A 493 19.46 -33.23 -3.89
C ASP A 493 18.03 -33.57 -4.36
N ARG A 494 17.17 -32.56 -4.56
CA ARG A 494 15.81 -32.75 -5.11
C ARG A 494 15.82 -33.28 -6.54
N LEU A 495 16.67 -32.71 -7.40
CA LEU A 495 16.81 -33.16 -8.78
C LEU A 495 17.45 -34.56 -8.84
N ALA A 496 18.48 -34.81 -8.04
CA ALA A 496 19.11 -36.14 -7.91
C ALA A 496 18.10 -37.20 -7.41
N ALA A 497 17.22 -36.86 -6.48
CA ALA A 497 16.16 -37.75 -6.00
C ALA A 497 15.14 -38.13 -7.10
N THR A 498 14.92 -37.25 -8.08
CA THR A 498 14.08 -37.53 -9.26
C THR A 498 14.82 -38.40 -10.28
N LEU A 499 16.15 -38.26 -10.35
CA LEU A 499 17.04 -38.92 -11.30
C LEU A 499 17.72 -40.19 -10.75
N GLN A 500 17.18 -40.83 -9.71
CA GLN A 500 17.78 -42.01 -9.05
C GLN A 500 18.23 -43.13 -10.01
N ARG A 501 17.51 -43.29 -11.13
CA ARG A 501 17.81 -44.33 -12.14
C ARG A 501 19.09 -44.04 -12.95
N CYS A 502 19.55 -42.79 -12.96
CA CYS A 502 20.79 -42.36 -13.61
C CYS A 502 22.02 -42.58 -12.70
N ASP A 503 21.82 -42.87 -11.42
CA ASP A 503 22.89 -43.11 -10.45
C ASP A 503 23.23 -44.59 -10.31
N PHE A 504 24.53 -44.90 -10.38
CA PHE A 504 25.02 -46.25 -10.14
C PHE A 504 25.52 -46.42 -8.71
N HIS A 505 24.72 -47.11 -7.89
CA HIS A 505 25.05 -47.45 -6.52
C HIS A 505 25.57 -48.88 -6.42
N TYR A 506 26.78 -49.06 -5.89
CA TYR A 506 27.38 -50.37 -5.64
C TYR A 506 28.22 -50.36 -4.36
N THR A 507 28.31 -51.51 -3.71
CA THR A 507 29.27 -51.74 -2.63
C THR A 507 30.61 -52.15 -3.26
N PRO A 508 31.74 -51.52 -2.90
CA PRO A 508 33.05 -51.94 -3.42
C PRO A 508 33.27 -53.45 -3.20
N PRO A 509 33.48 -54.24 -4.26
CA PRO A 509 33.50 -55.71 -4.18
C PRO A 509 34.73 -56.26 -3.42
N THR A 510 35.76 -55.42 -3.21
CA THR A 510 36.93 -55.69 -2.38
C THR A 510 37.35 -54.41 -1.64
N PRO A 511 37.99 -54.51 -0.45
CA PRO A 511 38.42 -53.33 0.32
C PRO A 511 39.35 -52.36 -0.44
N ASN A 512 40.25 -52.89 -1.29
CA ASN A 512 41.15 -52.11 -2.15
C ASN A 512 40.62 -51.96 -3.59
N PHE A 513 39.30 -51.99 -3.78
CA PHE A 513 38.72 -51.82 -5.11
C PHE A 513 38.93 -50.40 -5.62
N ASP A 514 39.58 -50.27 -6.77
CA ASP A 514 39.78 -49.00 -7.43
C ASP A 514 38.48 -48.50 -8.07
N LYS A 515 37.89 -47.47 -7.47
CA LYS A 515 36.63 -46.87 -7.91
C LYS A 515 36.72 -46.21 -9.29
N SER A 516 37.93 -45.83 -9.73
CA SER A 516 38.15 -45.18 -11.04
C SER A 516 37.93 -46.13 -12.24
N LYS A 517 37.87 -47.45 -11.97
CA LYS A 517 37.56 -48.50 -12.97
C LYS A 517 36.10 -48.51 -13.38
N VAL A 518 35.23 -47.85 -12.61
CA VAL A 518 33.81 -47.67 -12.90
C VAL A 518 33.61 -46.24 -13.37
N SER A 519 33.39 -46.05 -14.67
CA SER A 519 33.18 -44.72 -15.25
C SER A 519 31.79 -44.16 -14.93
N GLY A 520 30.80 -45.03 -14.68
CA GLY A 520 29.43 -44.63 -14.33
C GLY A 520 28.43 -44.94 -15.43
N THR A 521 27.21 -44.39 -15.32
CA THR A 521 26.14 -44.60 -16.31
C THR A 521 26.38 -43.81 -17.59
N VAL A 522 25.94 -44.35 -18.73
CA VAL A 522 26.09 -43.67 -20.03
C VAL A 522 25.44 -42.28 -20.03
N CYS A 523 24.27 -42.11 -19.41
CA CYS A 523 23.60 -40.81 -19.33
C CYS A 523 24.39 -39.73 -18.57
N ARG A 524 25.25 -40.08 -17.59
CA ARG A 524 26.15 -39.11 -16.92
C ARG A 524 27.43 -38.85 -17.69
N LEU A 525 27.85 -39.77 -18.55
CA LEU A 525 29.10 -39.68 -19.31
C LEU A 525 28.96 -38.87 -20.62
N ILE A 526 27.74 -38.55 -21.02
CA ILE A 526 27.45 -37.75 -22.20
C ILE A 526 26.95 -36.35 -21.83
N GLN A 527 27.16 -35.42 -22.75
CA GLN A 527 26.56 -34.09 -22.75
C GLN A 527 25.99 -33.82 -24.14
N VAL A 528 24.73 -33.38 -24.21
CA VAL A 528 24.10 -33.09 -25.50
C VAL A 528 24.52 -31.70 -25.96
N ARG A 529 24.92 -31.55 -27.22
CA ARG A 529 25.40 -30.26 -27.76
C ARG A 529 24.29 -29.21 -27.83
N ASP A 530 23.09 -29.63 -28.19
CA ASP A 530 21.92 -28.77 -28.32
C ASP A 530 20.70 -29.44 -27.66
N PRO A 531 20.06 -28.77 -26.67
CA PRO A 531 18.90 -29.29 -25.93
C PRO A 531 17.73 -29.74 -26.81
N ILE A 532 17.59 -29.22 -28.03
CA ILE A 532 16.52 -29.57 -28.96
C ILE A 532 16.51 -31.08 -29.28
N TYR A 533 17.69 -31.72 -29.28
CA TYR A 533 17.83 -33.14 -29.63
C TYR A 533 17.67 -34.09 -28.43
N CYS A 534 17.49 -33.61 -27.21
CA CYS A 534 17.47 -34.46 -26.01
C CYS A 534 16.40 -35.56 -26.07
N THR A 535 15.18 -35.23 -26.50
CA THR A 535 14.09 -36.21 -26.62
C THR A 535 14.37 -37.27 -27.69
N ALA A 536 14.95 -36.87 -28.82
CA ALA A 536 15.35 -37.78 -29.89
C ALA A 536 16.50 -38.70 -29.46
N LEU A 537 17.46 -38.18 -28.68
CA LEU A 537 18.58 -38.98 -28.16
C LEU A 537 18.14 -39.96 -27.07
N GLU A 538 17.18 -39.57 -26.24
CA GLU A 538 16.57 -40.46 -25.25
C GLU A 538 15.88 -41.65 -25.89
N THR A 539 15.09 -41.40 -26.94
CA THR A 539 14.39 -42.46 -27.68
C THR A 539 15.35 -43.27 -28.56
N ALA A 540 16.41 -42.66 -29.09
CA ALA A 540 17.48 -43.35 -29.80
C ALA A 540 18.22 -44.35 -28.91
N ALA A 541 18.58 -43.97 -27.70
CA ALA A 541 19.31 -44.83 -26.76
C ALA A 541 18.41 -45.76 -25.93
N GLY A 542 17.19 -45.32 -25.60
CA GLY A 542 16.23 -46.05 -24.79
C GLY A 542 16.83 -46.50 -23.45
N GLY A 543 16.57 -47.75 -23.06
CA GLY A 543 17.11 -48.34 -21.83
C GLY A 543 18.64 -48.42 -21.77
N ARG A 544 19.35 -48.25 -22.90
CA ARG A 544 20.82 -48.29 -22.94
C ARG A 544 21.47 -47.09 -22.25
N LEU A 545 20.74 -46.00 -22.02
CA LEU A 545 21.21 -44.82 -21.29
C LEU A 545 21.62 -45.14 -19.84
N TYR A 546 20.95 -46.11 -19.21
CA TYR A 546 21.18 -46.48 -17.81
C TYR A 546 22.24 -47.57 -17.65
N ASN A 547 22.86 -48.00 -18.75
CA ASN A 547 23.93 -49.00 -18.69
C ASN A 547 25.18 -48.39 -18.06
N VAL A 548 25.93 -49.20 -17.33
CA VAL A 548 27.12 -48.76 -16.58
C VAL A 548 28.37 -49.11 -17.38
N VAL A 549 29.25 -48.15 -17.58
CA VAL A 549 30.51 -48.32 -18.31
C VAL A 549 31.63 -48.65 -17.33
N VAL A 550 32.38 -49.70 -17.62
CA VAL A 550 33.55 -50.13 -16.84
C VAL A 550 34.73 -50.44 -17.75
N ASP A 551 35.92 -50.45 -17.17
CA ASP A 551 37.17 -50.68 -17.90
C ASP A 551 37.26 -52.06 -18.58
N THR A 552 36.94 -53.15 -17.86
CA THR A 552 37.17 -54.53 -18.30
C THR A 552 36.05 -55.49 -17.91
N GLU A 553 35.94 -56.62 -18.61
CA GLU A 553 35.01 -57.70 -18.24
C GLU A 553 35.26 -58.24 -16.81
N GLN A 554 36.51 -58.25 -16.34
CA GLN A 554 36.84 -58.77 -15.02
C GLN A 554 36.23 -57.90 -13.91
N THR A 555 36.26 -56.57 -14.06
CA THR A 555 35.59 -55.66 -13.13
C THR A 555 34.08 -55.76 -13.23
N SER A 556 33.52 -55.95 -14.44
CA SER A 556 32.09 -56.28 -14.60
C SER A 556 31.70 -57.51 -13.78
N LYS A 557 32.50 -58.59 -13.87
CA LYS A 557 32.23 -59.84 -13.14
C LYS A 557 32.30 -59.64 -11.63
N GLN A 558 33.29 -58.91 -11.14
CA GLN A 558 33.43 -58.60 -9.71
C GLN A 558 32.25 -57.78 -9.18
N LEU A 559 31.82 -56.75 -9.92
CA LEU A 559 30.69 -55.90 -9.54
C LEU A 559 29.35 -56.65 -9.58
N LEU A 560 29.14 -57.51 -10.58
CA LEU A 560 27.92 -58.32 -10.66
C LEU A 560 27.84 -59.38 -9.55
N GLN A 561 28.97 -59.99 -9.17
CA GLN A 561 28.99 -61.07 -8.17
C GLN A 561 29.02 -60.55 -6.72
N ARG A 562 29.74 -59.45 -6.47
CA ARG A 562 30.04 -58.98 -5.10
C ARG A 562 29.66 -57.52 -4.83
N GLY A 563 29.11 -56.81 -5.83
CA GLY A 563 28.78 -55.39 -5.72
C GLY A 563 27.43 -55.07 -5.06
N GLN A 564 26.67 -56.07 -4.62
CA GLN A 564 25.36 -55.92 -3.95
C GLN A 564 24.41 -54.95 -4.67
N LEU A 565 24.24 -55.15 -5.98
CA LEU A 565 23.44 -54.27 -6.82
C LEU A 565 21.95 -54.37 -6.44
N ARG A 566 21.30 -53.22 -6.21
CA ARG A 566 19.90 -53.14 -5.80
C ARG A 566 18.89 -53.30 -6.95
N ALA A 567 19.35 -53.19 -8.20
CA ALA A 567 18.52 -53.23 -9.39
C ALA A 567 19.19 -54.01 -10.53
N ARG A 568 18.36 -54.55 -11.44
CA ARG A 568 18.85 -55.22 -12.66
C ARG A 568 19.62 -54.22 -13.51
N THR A 569 20.95 -54.41 -13.59
CA THR A 569 21.88 -53.47 -14.22
C THR A 569 22.61 -54.16 -15.36
N THR A 570 22.73 -53.47 -16.50
CA THR A 570 23.54 -53.94 -17.63
C THR A 570 24.87 -53.18 -17.64
N ILE A 571 25.98 -53.92 -17.65
CA ILE A 571 27.33 -53.35 -17.60
C ILE A 571 28.01 -53.51 -18.96
N ILE A 572 28.67 -52.44 -19.45
CA ILE A 572 29.38 -52.39 -20.72
C ILE A 572 30.90 -52.37 -20.42
N PRO A 573 31.61 -53.50 -20.62
CA PRO A 573 33.06 -53.54 -20.52
C PRO A 573 33.71 -52.95 -21.77
N LEU A 574 34.50 -51.89 -21.60
CA LEU A 574 35.15 -51.17 -22.71
C LEU A 574 36.11 -52.06 -23.51
N ASN A 575 36.74 -53.05 -22.88
CA ASN A 575 37.69 -53.95 -23.54
C ASN A 575 37.05 -54.97 -24.51
N LYS A 576 35.72 -55.18 -24.45
CA LYS A 576 35.02 -56.21 -25.27
C LYS A 576 33.89 -55.65 -26.14
N ILE A 577 33.48 -54.41 -25.95
CA ILE A 577 32.35 -53.84 -26.69
C ILE A 577 32.73 -53.54 -28.16
N ALA A 578 31.95 -54.07 -29.10
CA ALA A 578 32.09 -53.78 -30.52
C ALA A 578 30.92 -52.92 -30.99
N ALA A 579 31.21 -51.71 -31.50
CA ALA A 579 30.21 -50.78 -32.00
C ALA A 579 30.13 -50.81 -33.53
N ALA A 580 28.93 -51.01 -34.08
CA ALA A 580 28.67 -50.85 -35.51
C ALA A 580 28.17 -49.43 -35.78
N VAL A 581 29.02 -48.59 -36.38
CA VAL A 581 28.68 -47.20 -36.74
C VAL A 581 28.23 -47.13 -38.20
N VAL A 582 27.22 -46.32 -38.49
CA VAL A 582 26.75 -46.09 -39.87
C VAL A 582 27.89 -45.50 -40.71
N PRO A 583 28.23 -46.08 -41.89
CA PRO A 583 29.27 -45.54 -42.76
C PRO A 583 28.96 -44.11 -43.22
N PRO A 584 29.98 -43.24 -43.36
CA PRO A 584 29.78 -41.83 -43.73
C PRO A 584 29.05 -41.65 -45.07
N ASP A 585 29.30 -42.53 -46.04
CA ASP A 585 28.64 -42.49 -47.36
C ASP A 585 27.12 -42.68 -47.26
N VAL A 586 26.69 -43.54 -46.32
CA VAL A 586 25.27 -43.80 -46.05
C VAL A 586 24.62 -42.61 -45.34
N VAL A 587 25.37 -41.92 -44.46
CA VAL A 587 24.90 -40.69 -43.79
C VAL A 587 24.76 -39.55 -44.80
N ALA A 588 25.72 -39.41 -45.73
CA ALA A 588 25.65 -38.41 -46.80
C ALA A 588 24.44 -38.66 -47.73
N LEU A 589 24.20 -39.92 -48.09
CA LEU A 589 23.02 -40.32 -48.87
C LEU A 589 21.72 -40.04 -48.09
N ALA A 590 21.67 -40.39 -46.80
CA ALA A 590 20.51 -40.12 -45.94
C ALA A 590 20.17 -38.62 -45.87
N ARG A 591 21.19 -37.75 -45.81
CA ARG A 591 21.00 -36.28 -45.87
C ARG A 591 20.40 -35.84 -47.20
N SER A 592 20.93 -36.33 -48.32
CA SER A 592 20.40 -35.97 -49.65
C SER A 592 18.95 -36.42 -49.88
N VAL A 593 18.52 -37.52 -49.24
CA VAL A 593 17.16 -38.06 -49.37
C VAL A 593 16.16 -37.38 -48.42
N GLY A 594 16.62 -36.93 -47.24
CA GLY A 594 15.75 -36.43 -46.18
C GLY A 594 15.48 -34.92 -46.16
N GLY A 595 16.07 -34.13 -47.05
CA GLY A 595 15.87 -32.67 -47.09
C GLY A 595 17.18 -31.87 -47.08
N GLU A 596 17.17 -30.65 -46.52
CA GLU A 596 18.39 -29.83 -46.42
C GLU A 596 19.41 -30.48 -45.46
N ALA A 597 20.70 -30.11 -45.59
CA ALA A 597 21.80 -30.74 -44.84
C ALA A 597 21.65 -30.71 -43.30
N GLY A 598 20.75 -29.87 -42.77
CA GLY A 598 20.43 -29.76 -41.35
C GLY A 598 19.38 -30.76 -40.83
N ASP A 599 18.60 -31.39 -41.70
CA ASP A 599 17.42 -32.16 -41.29
C ASP A 599 17.72 -33.60 -40.87
N VAL A 600 18.88 -34.15 -41.25
CA VAL A 600 19.29 -35.53 -40.91
C VAL A 600 20.71 -35.58 -40.34
N GLN A 601 20.84 -36.02 -39.09
CA GLN A 601 22.13 -36.13 -38.39
C GLN A 601 22.33 -37.50 -37.74
N LEU A 602 23.59 -37.92 -37.58
CA LEU A 602 23.91 -39.14 -36.82
C LEU A 602 23.82 -38.84 -35.32
N ALA A 603 23.11 -39.67 -34.56
CA ALA A 603 22.93 -39.45 -33.11
C ALA A 603 24.28 -39.33 -32.36
N LEU A 604 25.31 -40.08 -32.79
CA LEU A 604 26.66 -40.00 -32.24
C LEU A 604 27.33 -38.62 -32.41
N ALA A 605 26.98 -37.84 -33.44
CA ALA A 605 27.55 -36.51 -33.68
C ALA A 605 26.92 -35.41 -32.82
N LEU A 606 25.74 -35.68 -32.25
CA LEU A 606 24.96 -34.74 -31.42
C LEU A 606 25.34 -34.78 -29.93
N VAL A 607 26.16 -35.75 -29.53
CA VAL A 607 26.63 -35.94 -28.15
C VAL A 607 28.13 -35.63 -28.03
N GLN A 608 28.50 -35.03 -26.91
CA GLN A 608 29.88 -34.79 -26.47
C GLN A 608 30.20 -35.73 -25.31
N PHE A 609 31.39 -36.32 -25.31
CA PHE A 609 31.82 -37.33 -24.36
C PHE A 609 33.35 -37.42 -24.34
N GLU A 610 33.91 -38.07 -23.33
CA GLU A 610 35.35 -38.31 -23.20
C GLU A 610 35.82 -39.42 -24.15
N GLU A 611 36.99 -39.28 -24.78
CA GLU A 611 37.47 -40.23 -25.79
C GLU A 611 37.59 -41.67 -25.26
N ARG A 612 37.91 -41.83 -23.96
CA ARG A 612 37.99 -43.14 -23.29
C ARG A 612 36.69 -43.94 -23.36
N VAL A 613 35.52 -43.29 -23.35
CA VAL A 613 34.20 -43.96 -23.36
C VAL A 613 33.60 -44.08 -24.75
N ARG A 614 34.33 -43.65 -25.80
CA ARG A 614 33.88 -43.68 -27.20
C ARG A 614 33.32 -45.03 -27.66
N PRO A 615 33.93 -46.20 -27.35
CA PRO A 615 33.38 -47.49 -27.79
C PRO A 615 31.97 -47.75 -27.23
N ALA A 616 31.71 -47.35 -25.98
CA ALA A 616 30.39 -47.49 -25.36
C ALA A 616 29.37 -46.52 -25.96
N VAL A 617 29.73 -45.24 -26.15
CA VAL A 617 28.83 -44.24 -26.74
C VAL A 617 28.53 -44.55 -28.21
N ALA A 618 29.51 -45.01 -28.98
CA ALA A 618 29.34 -45.45 -30.36
C ALA A 618 28.42 -46.67 -30.46
N TRP A 619 28.45 -47.60 -29.50
CA TRP A 619 27.52 -48.74 -29.46
C TRP A 619 26.07 -48.31 -29.17
N VAL A 620 25.89 -47.25 -28.38
CA VAL A 620 24.56 -46.72 -28.05
C VAL A 620 23.98 -45.87 -29.18
N PHE A 621 24.76 -44.94 -29.75
CA PHE A 621 24.27 -43.92 -30.69
C PHE A 621 24.76 -44.08 -32.13
N GLY A 622 25.69 -44.99 -32.42
CA GLY A 622 26.33 -45.12 -33.74
C GLY A 622 25.44 -45.72 -34.83
N GLY A 623 24.32 -46.35 -34.48
CA GLY A 623 23.41 -47.02 -35.43
C GLY A 623 22.13 -46.25 -35.79
N THR A 624 21.91 -45.06 -35.19
CA THR A 624 20.63 -44.34 -35.28
C THR A 624 20.81 -42.96 -35.90
N LEU A 625 19.94 -42.62 -36.84
CA LEU A 625 19.84 -41.28 -37.43
C LEU A 625 18.74 -40.48 -36.75
N VAL A 626 18.94 -39.17 -36.60
CA VAL A 626 17.95 -38.23 -36.06
C VAL A 626 17.48 -37.35 -37.21
N CYS A 627 16.16 -37.25 -37.39
CA CYS A 627 15.51 -36.48 -38.44
C CYS A 627 14.64 -35.37 -37.82
N ARG A 628 14.51 -34.23 -38.49
CA ARG A 628 13.65 -33.15 -38.02
C ARG A 628 12.16 -33.46 -38.18
N GLU A 629 11.78 -33.90 -39.38
CA GLU A 629 10.39 -34.15 -39.75
C GLU A 629 10.06 -35.65 -39.87
N LEU A 630 8.78 -35.97 -39.64
CA LEU A 630 8.24 -37.32 -39.80
C LEU A 630 8.33 -37.81 -41.27
N ALA A 631 8.07 -36.91 -42.22
CA ALA A 631 8.17 -37.23 -43.65
C ALA A 631 9.60 -37.64 -44.05
N ALA A 632 10.60 -36.86 -43.60
CA ALA A 632 12.01 -37.16 -43.78
C ALA A 632 12.40 -38.49 -43.13
N ALA A 633 12.00 -38.72 -41.86
CA ALA A 633 12.29 -39.96 -41.14
C ALA A 633 11.74 -41.20 -41.88
N ARG A 634 10.52 -41.12 -42.42
CA ARG A 634 9.90 -42.20 -43.20
C ARG A 634 10.65 -42.47 -44.51
N GLN A 635 11.00 -41.42 -45.26
CA GLN A 635 11.69 -41.55 -46.53
C GLN A 635 13.10 -42.15 -46.35
N VAL A 636 13.86 -41.65 -45.37
CA VAL A 636 15.23 -42.10 -45.09
C VAL A 636 15.26 -43.54 -44.56
N THR A 637 14.33 -43.92 -43.67
CA THR A 637 14.29 -45.27 -43.07
C THR A 637 14.04 -46.36 -44.11
N PHE A 638 13.06 -46.14 -45.00
CA PHE A 638 12.65 -47.16 -45.98
C PHE A 638 13.39 -47.06 -47.32
N HIS A 639 14.30 -46.10 -47.49
CA HIS A 639 15.10 -45.99 -48.70
C HIS A 639 15.98 -47.25 -48.88
N PRO A 640 15.96 -47.94 -50.06
CA PRO A 640 16.60 -49.25 -50.26
C PRO A 640 18.09 -49.31 -49.92
N ARG A 641 18.80 -48.19 -50.13
CA ARG A 641 20.26 -48.08 -49.87
C ARG A 641 20.61 -47.57 -48.47
N VAL A 642 19.69 -46.93 -47.77
CA VAL A 642 19.95 -46.40 -46.42
C VAL A 642 19.58 -47.43 -45.37
N ARG A 643 18.31 -47.89 -45.31
CA ARG A 643 17.80 -48.91 -44.37
C ARG A 643 18.46 -48.81 -42.97
N ARG A 644 18.29 -47.66 -42.32
CA ARG A 644 18.73 -47.40 -40.94
C ARG A 644 17.59 -46.89 -40.08
N ARG A 645 17.68 -47.16 -38.77
CA ARG A 645 16.73 -46.68 -37.77
C ARG A 645 16.81 -45.16 -37.67
N CYS A 646 15.67 -44.50 -37.81
CA CYS A 646 15.56 -43.05 -37.69
C CYS A 646 14.66 -42.66 -36.52
N VAL A 647 14.95 -41.52 -35.90
CA VAL A 647 14.18 -40.96 -34.79
C VAL A 647 13.88 -39.50 -35.08
N THR A 648 12.64 -39.04 -34.90
CA THR A 648 12.27 -37.63 -35.07
C THR A 648 12.63 -36.80 -33.84
N LEU A 649 12.64 -35.46 -33.94
CA LEU A 649 12.80 -34.58 -32.76
C LEU A 649 11.74 -34.82 -31.67
N ASP A 650 10.53 -35.17 -32.10
CA ASP A 650 9.41 -35.47 -31.20
C ASP A 650 9.51 -36.85 -30.54
N GLY A 651 10.48 -37.68 -30.96
CA GLY A 651 10.74 -39.00 -30.39
C GLY A 651 10.04 -40.16 -31.09
N ASP A 652 9.53 -39.97 -32.31
CA ASP A 652 8.96 -41.05 -33.11
C ASP A 652 10.07 -41.90 -33.73
N VAL A 653 9.97 -43.21 -33.56
CA VAL A 653 10.98 -44.17 -34.01
C VAL A 653 10.49 -44.90 -35.26
N PHE A 654 11.33 -44.88 -36.30
CA PHE A 654 11.16 -45.60 -37.55
C PHE A 654 12.27 -46.64 -37.68
N ASP A 655 11.90 -47.92 -37.72
CA ASP A 655 12.84 -49.02 -37.95
C ASP A 655 12.70 -49.60 -39.36
N PRO A 656 13.79 -49.90 -40.08
CA PRO A 656 13.74 -50.60 -41.37
C PRO A 656 13.05 -51.96 -41.34
N ALA A 657 12.94 -52.59 -40.16
CA ALA A 657 12.18 -53.81 -39.93
C ALA A 657 10.65 -53.60 -39.94
N GLY A 658 10.18 -52.35 -40.06
CA GLY A 658 8.76 -52.00 -40.16
C GLY A 658 8.09 -51.67 -38.83
N THR A 659 8.84 -51.61 -37.72
CA THR A 659 8.29 -51.16 -36.44
C THR A 659 8.25 -49.64 -36.39
N LEU A 660 7.07 -49.11 -36.04
CA LEU A 660 6.80 -47.70 -35.84
C LEU A 660 6.37 -47.49 -34.39
N SER A 661 7.02 -46.58 -33.68
CA SER A 661 6.67 -46.25 -32.30
C SER A 661 6.55 -44.75 -32.16
N GLY A 662 5.40 -44.27 -31.72
CA GLY A 662 5.12 -42.86 -31.44
C GLY A 662 3.99 -42.74 -30.41
N GLY A 663 3.98 -41.68 -29.60
CA GLY A 663 3.03 -41.48 -28.52
C GLY A 663 3.23 -40.16 -27.77
N ALA A 664 2.28 -39.80 -26.90
CA ALA A 664 2.38 -38.60 -26.08
C ALA A 664 3.59 -38.64 -25.14
N ARG A 665 4.26 -37.50 -24.93
CA ARG A 665 5.39 -37.37 -24.00
C ARG A 665 5.01 -37.91 -22.61
N GLN A 666 5.88 -38.70 -22.00
CA GLN A 666 5.72 -39.07 -20.59
C GLN A 666 5.73 -37.79 -19.73
N GLN A 667 4.77 -37.68 -18.80
CA GLN A 667 4.73 -36.57 -17.84
C GLN A 667 5.97 -36.64 -16.96
N GLY A 668 6.87 -35.66 -17.11
CA GLY A 668 8.17 -35.66 -16.44
C GLY A 668 9.29 -34.92 -17.17
N GLY A 669 9.10 -34.54 -18.44
CA GLY A 669 10.12 -33.84 -19.23
C GLY A 669 11.25 -34.77 -19.70
N SER A 670 12.23 -34.20 -20.41
CA SER A 670 13.41 -34.94 -20.87
C SER A 670 14.41 -35.14 -19.72
N ILE A 671 14.76 -36.39 -19.45
CA ILE A 671 15.71 -36.82 -18.41
C ILE A 671 17.11 -36.22 -18.66
N LEU A 672 17.55 -36.16 -19.92
CA LEU A 672 18.84 -35.57 -20.31
C LEU A 672 18.87 -34.05 -20.06
N VAL A 673 17.75 -33.35 -20.21
CA VAL A 673 17.65 -31.92 -19.86
C VAL A 673 17.78 -31.73 -18.35
N GLN A 674 17.08 -32.54 -17.55
CA GLN A 674 17.18 -32.49 -16.09
C GLN A 674 18.58 -32.87 -15.60
N LEU A 675 19.24 -33.82 -16.25
CA LEU A 675 20.59 -34.24 -15.90
C LEU A 675 21.63 -33.16 -16.26
N ALA A 676 21.45 -32.44 -17.37
CA ALA A 676 22.28 -31.29 -17.71
C ALA A 676 22.14 -30.17 -16.66
N GLN A 677 20.90 -29.88 -16.25
CA GLN A 677 20.62 -28.92 -15.17
C GLN A 677 21.25 -29.35 -13.84
N LEU A 678 21.16 -30.63 -13.49
CA LEU A 678 21.79 -31.15 -12.28
C LEU A 678 23.31 -30.93 -12.30
N LYS A 679 23.98 -31.22 -13.42
CA LYS A 679 25.43 -30.99 -13.57
C LYS A 679 25.82 -29.53 -13.41
N GLU A 680 25.03 -28.61 -13.98
CA GLU A 680 25.26 -27.18 -13.87
C GLU A 680 25.15 -26.71 -12.40
N ILE A 681 24.09 -27.15 -11.71
CA ILE A 681 23.87 -26.85 -10.29
C ILE A 681 24.97 -27.47 -9.40
N GLU A 682 25.42 -28.68 -9.69
CA GLU A 682 26.52 -29.34 -8.97
C GLU A 682 27.85 -28.57 -9.12
N GLU A 683 28.17 -28.07 -10.32
CA GLU A 683 29.38 -27.28 -10.56
C GLU A 683 29.29 -25.90 -9.87
N GLU A 684 28.12 -25.27 -9.96
CA GLU A 684 27.82 -24.03 -9.25
C GLU A 684 27.86 -24.17 -7.72
N LEU A 685 27.41 -25.30 -7.20
CA LEU A 685 27.50 -25.64 -5.78
C LEU A 685 28.97 -25.79 -5.37
N ARG A 686 29.77 -26.49 -6.17
CA ARG A 686 31.21 -26.67 -5.93
C ARG A 686 31.95 -25.34 -5.90
N GLN A 687 31.65 -24.43 -6.82
CA GLN A 687 32.23 -23.08 -6.83
C GLN A 687 31.85 -22.29 -5.58
N ALA A 688 30.57 -22.30 -5.19
CA ALA A 688 30.09 -21.61 -4.01
C ALA A 688 30.67 -22.19 -2.70
N GLU A 689 30.87 -23.51 -2.62
CA GLU A 689 31.53 -24.17 -1.48
C GLU A 689 33.00 -23.73 -1.36
N MET A 690 33.74 -23.65 -2.48
CA MET A 690 35.13 -23.15 -2.47
C MET A 690 35.21 -21.68 -2.03
N GLU A 691 34.34 -20.81 -2.55
CA GLU A 691 34.31 -19.40 -2.14
C GLU A 691 33.98 -19.25 -0.65
N LEU A 692 33.02 -20.04 -0.15
CA LEU A 692 32.65 -20.03 1.25
C LEU A 692 33.83 -20.44 2.14
N GLU A 693 34.57 -21.47 1.76
CA GLU A 693 35.75 -21.92 2.50
C GLU A 693 36.84 -20.83 2.54
N GLN A 694 37.10 -20.15 1.41
CA GLN A 694 38.06 -19.05 1.35
C GLN A 694 37.66 -17.88 2.26
N CYS A 695 36.42 -17.40 2.16
CA CYS A 695 35.93 -16.30 2.99
C CYS A 695 35.93 -16.67 4.49
N THR A 696 35.57 -17.90 4.83
CA THR A 696 35.56 -18.39 6.21
C THR A 696 36.97 -18.41 6.80
N ASN A 697 37.96 -18.86 6.02
CA ASN A 697 39.36 -18.84 6.43
C ASN A 697 39.90 -17.41 6.63
N GLU A 698 39.51 -16.48 5.78
CA GLU A 698 39.89 -15.06 5.91
C GLU A 698 39.25 -14.42 7.16
N TYR A 699 37.96 -14.67 7.40
CA TYR A 699 37.24 -14.17 8.57
C TYR A 699 37.83 -14.72 9.89
N ASN A 700 38.19 -16.00 9.95
CA ASN A 700 38.82 -16.59 11.13
C ASN A 700 40.17 -15.94 11.46
N LYS A 701 40.98 -15.60 10.45
CA LYS A 701 42.24 -14.85 10.63
C LYS A 701 41.98 -13.45 11.16
N LEU A 702 41.00 -12.73 10.59
CA LEU A 702 40.62 -11.38 11.03
C LEU A 702 40.04 -11.38 12.45
N GLN A 703 39.28 -12.40 12.85
CA GLN A 703 38.71 -12.51 14.19
C GLN A 703 39.80 -12.64 15.27
N GLN A 704 40.88 -13.39 15.00
CA GLN A 704 42.04 -13.46 15.90
C GLN A 704 42.74 -12.11 16.07
N VAL A 705 42.77 -11.28 15.02
CA VAL A 705 43.30 -9.90 15.08
C VAL A 705 42.34 -8.99 15.85
N ALA A 706 41.03 -9.14 15.66
CA ALA A 706 39.99 -8.38 16.35
C ALA A 706 40.02 -8.56 17.88
N GLU A 707 40.19 -9.81 18.34
CA GLU A 707 40.28 -10.13 19.77
C GLU A 707 41.51 -9.48 20.42
N LYS A 708 42.66 -9.51 19.72
CA LYS A 708 43.88 -8.82 20.16
C LYS A 708 43.69 -7.30 20.17
N TYR A 709 43.10 -6.73 19.13
CA TYR A 709 42.80 -5.30 19.01
C TYR A 709 41.90 -4.83 20.17
N SER A 710 40.80 -5.53 20.45
CA SER A 710 39.89 -5.23 21.56
C SER A 710 40.60 -5.29 22.92
N SER A 711 41.45 -6.29 23.16
CA SER A 711 42.21 -6.40 24.41
C SER A 711 43.20 -5.25 24.61
N LEU A 712 43.84 -4.76 23.53
CA LEU A 712 44.76 -3.63 23.57
C LEU A 712 44.01 -2.30 23.73
N GLN A 713 42.86 -2.15 23.07
CA GLN A 713 42.00 -0.98 23.19
C GLN A 713 41.47 -0.81 24.62
N GLN A 714 41.02 -1.88 25.28
CA GLN A 714 40.61 -1.83 26.69
C GLN A 714 41.78 -1.44 27.61
N ARG A 715 43.00 -1.95 27.35
CA ARG A 715 44.19 -1.55 28.11
C ARG A 715 44.56 -0.08 27.89
N LEU A 716 44.41 0.42 26.67
CA LEU A 716 44.64 1.83 26.33
C LEU A 716 43.65 2.72 27.10
N GLU A 717 42.36 2.40 27.08
CA GLU A 717 41.33 3.17 27.80
C GLU A 717 41.60 3.22 29.31
N MET A 718 42.01 2.09 29.90
CA MET A 718 42.38 2.01 31.31
C MET A 718 43.60 2.89 31.64
N SER A 719 44.66 2.82 30.83
CA SER A 719 45.89 3.61 31.06
C SER A 719 45.67 5.11 30.78
N ALA A 720 44.87 5.47 29.77
CA ALA A 720 44.46 6.85 29.48
C ALA A 720 43.60 7.43 30.60
N HIS A 721 42.70 6.64 31.19
CA HIS A 721 41.94 7.07 32.36
C HIS A 721 42.84 7.29 33.58
N ALA A 722 43.79 6.38 33.84
CA ALA A 722 44.76 6.52 34.91
C ALA A 722 45.64 7.78 34.74
N LEU A 723 46.08 8.06 33.52
CA LEU A 723 46.81 9.29 33.15
C LEU A 723 45.99 10.55 33.45
N ARG A 724 44.70 10.56 33.09
CA ARG A 724 43.80 11.70 33.35
C ARG A 724 43.66 11.95 34.85
N VAL A 725 43.44 10.91 35.64
CA VAL A 725 43.34 11.01 37.10
C VAL A 725 44.66 11.50 37.72
N ALA A 726 45.81 11.04 37.21
CA ALA A 726 47.12 11.50 37.66
C ALA A 726 47.35 13.00 37.36
N ARG A 727 46.95 13.47 36.17
CA ARG A 727 47.02 14.90 35.79
C ARG A 727 46.12 15.79 36.64
N GLU A 728 44.88 15.35 36.90
CA GLU A 728 43.95 16.08 37.77
C GLU A 728 44.47 16.17 39.20
N ARG A 729 45.10 15.10 39.72
CA ARG A 729 45.75 15.11 41.04
C ARG A 729 46.89 16.14 41.10
N VAL A 730 47.78 16.17 40.10
CA VAL A 730 48.89 17.14 40.05
C VAL A 730 48.39 18.58 40.02
N ALA A 731 47.36 18.88 39.21
CA ALA A 731 46.78 20.21 39.10
C ALA A 731 46.13 20.70 40.42
N GLY A 732 45.66 19.78 41.27
CA GLY A 732 45.04 20.07 42.57
C GLY A 732 46.02 20.11 43.75
N THR A 733 47.31 19.81 43.56
CA THR A 733 48.27 19.83 44.68
C THR A 733 48.59 21.24 45.15
N ALA A 734 48.75 21.42 46.47
CA ALA A 734 49.23 22.67 47.07
C ALA A 734 50.58 23.11 46.47
N HIS A 735 51.41 22.16 46.02
CA HIS A 735 52.69 22.42 45.36
C HIS A 735 52.55 23.19 44.03
N ALA A 736 51.57 22.83 43.20
CA ALA A 736 51.34 23.50 41.91
C ALA A 736 50.79 24.94 42.09
N GLN A 737 50.06 25.18 43.18
CA GLN A 737 49.59 26.52 43.56
C GLN A 737 50.74 27.37 44.12
N LEU A 738 51.55 26.80 45.01
CA LEU A 738 52.76 27.43 45.55
C LEU A 738 53.78 27.77 44.45
N LEU A 739 53.93 26.94 43.41
CA LEU A 739 54.80 27.22 42.28
C LEU A 739 54.39 28.51 41.54
N ARG A 740 53.09 28.65 41.23
CA ARG A 740 52.57 29.85 40.54
C ARG A 740 52.76 31.10 41.39
N GLU A 741 52.56 31.00 42.71
CA GLU A 741 52.77 32.12 43.63
C GLU A 741 54.25 32.51 43.74
N VAL A 742 55.16 31.53 43.77
CA VAL A 742 56.62 31.76 43.75
C VAL A 742 57.06 32.43 42.45
N GLU A 743 56.56 31.99 41.30
CA GLU A 743 56.85 32.60 40.00
C GLU A 743 56.32 34.03 39.89
N ALA A 744 55.10 34.29 40.37
CA ALA A 744 54.51 35.62 40.42
C ALA A 744 55.31 36.58 41.33
N LEU A 745 55.75 36.11 42.50
CA LEU A 745 56.59 36.90 43.40
C LEU A 745 57.99 37.15 42.85
N ARG A 746 58.59 36.19 42.12
CA ARG A 746 59.87 36.40 41.42
C ARG A 746 59.76 37.45 40.34
N ALA A 747 58.71 37.38 39.52
CA ALA A 747 58.44 38.41 38.52
C ALA A 747 58.27 39.79 39.17
N ARG A 748 57.54 39.85 40.29
CA ARG A 748 57.33 41.10 41.03
C ARG A 748 58.62 41.69 41.63
N VAL A 749 59.50 40.84 42.18
CA VAL A 749 60.83 41.28 42.65
C VAL A 749 61.65 41.82 41.49
N SER A 750 61.63 41.14 40.33
CA SER A 750 62.33 41.57 39.11
C SER A 750 61.85 42.94 38.60
N GLU A 751 60.54 43.17 38.57
CA GLU A 751 59.93 44.47 38.23
C GLU A 751 60.40 45.57 39.19
N LEU A 752 60.36 45.33 40.50
CA LEU A 752 60.77 46.30 41.51
C LEU A 752 62.27 46.62 41.44
N THR A 753 63.11 45.65 41.08
CA THR A 753 64.54 45.93 40.79
C THR A 753 64.74 46.85 39.60
N ALA A 754 64.05 46.60 38.50
CA ALA A 754 64.14 47.43 37.30
C ALA A 754 63.66 48.85 37.58
N LEU A 755 62.59 48.99 38.38
CA LEU A 755 62.06 50.29 38.80
C LEU A 755 63.05 51.07 39.67
N VAL A 756 63.69 50.41 40.65
CA VAL A 756 64.74 51.03 41.49
C VAL A 756 65.94 51.49 40.66
N GLU A 757 66.33 50.72 39.65
CA GLU A 757 67.46 51.06 38.78
C GLU A 757 67.13 52.22 37.83
N GLN A 758 65.89 52.27 37.33
CA GLN A 758 65.38 53.39 36.56
C GLN A 758 65.30 54.68 37.38
N ASP A 759 64.79 54.60 38.62
CA ASP A 759 64.69 55.76 39.50
C ASP A 759 66.08 56.28 39.96
N LYS A 760 67.09 55.41 40.06
CA LYS A 760 68.48 55.83 40.30
C LYS A 760 69.06 56.62 39.13
N LYS A 761 68.80 56.19 37.89
CA LYS A 761 69.23 56.92 36.69
C LYS A 761 68.56 58.29 36.60
N THR A 762 67.25 58.38 36.90
CA THR A 762 66.55 59.67 36.90
C THR A 762 67.07 60.61 37.99
N GLN A 763 67.49 60.09 39.14
CA GLN A 763 68.16 60.89 40.19
C GLN A 763 69.50 61.48 39.72
N GLU A 764 70.33 60.70 39.03
CA GLU A 764 71.63 61.16 38.52
C GLU A 764 71.48 62.22 37.41
N GLU A 765 70.53 62.00 36.48
CA GLU A 765 70.25 62.93 35.37
C GLU A 765 69.65 64.26 35.86
N THR A 766 68.73 64.22 36.83
CA THR A 766 68.11 65.45 37.40
C THR A 766 69.11 66.25 38.24
N ALA A 767 70.03 65.60 38.95
CA ALA A 767 71.11 66.27 39.68
C ALA A 767 72.11 66.98 38.75
N ALA A 768 72.39 66.42 37.57
CA ALA A 768 73.23 67.06 36.55
C ALA A 768 72.55 68.28 35.92
N LYS A 769 71.25 68.18 35.60
CA LYS A 769 70.44 69.29 35.07
C LYS A 769 70.35 70.46 36.05
N ALA A 770 70.25 70.20 37.36
CA ALA A 770 70.21 71.23 38.39
C ALA A 770 71.46 72.14 38.38
N LYS A 771 72.65 71.61 38.07
CA LYS A 771 73.90 72.40 37.95
C LYS A 771 73.94 73.25 36.69
N GLU A 772 73.37 72.77 35.59
CA GLU A 772 73.36 73.49 34.31
C GLU A 772 72.40 74.68 34.31
N LEU A 773 71.30 74.55 35.06
CA LEU A 773 70.26 75.56 35.23
C LEU A 773 70.72 76.75 36.10
N GLU A 774 71.76 76.61 36.92
CA GLU A 774 72.27 77.68 37.78
C GLU A 774 72.96 78.82 36.97
N ALA A 775 73.42 78.52 35.74
CA ALA A 775 74.21 79.43 34.91
C ALA A 775 73.39 80.36 33.98
N LYS A 776 72.12 80.04 33.70
CA LYS A 776 71.35 80.69 32.63
C LYS A 776 70.35 81.76 33.12
N VAL A 777 70.37 82.14 34.40
CA VAL A 777 69.33 82.90 35.15
C VAL A 777 69.29 84.43 34.92
N LYS A 778 69.98 85.00 33.92
CA LYS A 778 70.35 86.44 33.98
C LYS A 778 69.52 87.50 33.21
N ASP A 779 68.35 87.25 32.58
CA ASP A 779 67.50 88.40 32.15
C ASP A 779 66.05 88.16 31.63
N ILE A 780 65.18 89.10 32.05
CA ILE A 780 63.99 89.76 31.44
C ILE A 780 62.62 89.03 31.24
N LYS A 781 61.55 89.80 31.55
CA LYS A 781 60.24 89.41 32.14
C LYS A 781 58.97 89.80 31.34
N GLY A 782 59.03 89.98 30.01
CA GLY A 782 57.91 90.59 29.25
C GLY A 782 56.88 89.66 28.57
N HIS A 783 57.12 88.35 28.48
CA HIS A 783 56.41 87.47 27.53
C HIS A 783 55.27 86.61 28.13
N ARG A 784 55.09 86.63 29.47
CA ARG A 784 54.36 85.59 30.24
C ARG A 784 52.83 85.59 30.12
N GLU A 785 52.19 86.74 29.92
CA GLU A 785 50.72 86.80 30.06
C GLU A 785 49.92 86.34 28.84
N ARG A 786 50.54 86.27 27.65
CA ARG A 786 49.82 85.89 26.41
C ARG A 786 49.83 84.39 26.11
N GLU A 787 50.83 83.66 26.63
CA GLU A 787 50.98 82.22 26.43
C GLU A 787 50.00 81.41 27.31
N PHE A 788 49.78 81.87 28.55
CA PHE A 788 48.95 81.16 29.54
C PHE A 788 47.50 80.97 29.09
N LYS A 789 46.89 82.00 28.50
CA LYS A 789 45.51 81.90 28.02
C LYS A 789 45.36 80.94 26.84
N LYS A 790 46.35 80.86 25.95
CA LYS A 790 46.31 79.93 24.79
C LYS A 790 46.41 78.47 25.23
N ALA A 791 47.27 78.17 26.21
CA ALA A 791 47.45 76.80 26.69
C ALA A 791 46.23 76.26 27.45
N GLU A 792 45.45 77.11 28.13
CA GLU A 792 44.23 76.69 28.83
C GLU A 792 43.08 76.32 27.87
N GLU A 793 42.92 77.09 26.78
CA GLU A 793 41.92 76.82 25.75
C GLU A 793 42.23 75.52 24.98
N ASP A 794 43.51 75.30 24.66
CA ASP A 794 43.98 74.08 24.00
C ASP A 794 43.72 72.83 24.86
N LEU A 795 43.92 72.90 26.18
CA LEU A 795 43.64 71.80 27.11
C LEU A 795 42.17 71.38 27.12
N LYS A 796 41.25 72.36 27.24
CA LYS A 796 39.80 72.08 27.25
C LYS A 796 39.34 71.47 25.92
N SER A 797 39.89 71.94 24.81
CA SER A 797 39.56 71.40 23.48
C SER A 797 40.03 69.94 23.32
N ALA A 798 41.26 69.62 23.73
CA ALA A 798 41.82 68.28 23.65
C ALA A 798 41.11 67.29 24.58
N GLN A 799 40.60 67.76 25.72
CA GLN A 799 39.84 66.94 26.67
C GLN A 799 38.46 66.54 26.14
N ALA A 800 37.74 67.47 25.53
CA ALA A 800 36.48 67.17 24.88
C ALA A 800 36.63 66.21 23.69
N GLU A 801 37.73 66.32 22.93
CA GLU A 801 38.02 65.47 21.76
C GLU A 801 38.40 64.03 22.17
N ALA A 802 39.18 63.87 23.25
CA ALA A 802 39.53 62.57 23.82
C ALA A 802 38.31 61.83 24.41
N GLU A 803 37.41 62.54 25.10
CA GLU A 803 36.18 61.94 25.65
C GLU A 803 35.19 61.52 24.55
N ARG A 804 35.03 62.33 23.49
CA ARG A 804 34.19 61.96 22.33
C ARG A 804 34.71 60.71 21.62
N SER A 805 36.01 60.65 21.33
CA SER A 805 36.62 59.51 20.64
C SER A 805 36.61 58.23 21.49
N ALA A 806 36.78 58.34 22.83
CA ALA A 806 36.66 57.21 23.74
C ALA A 806 35.25 56.62 23.79
N ARG A 807 34.21 57.47 23.90
CA ARG A 807 32.80 57.01 23.90
C ARG A 807 32.39 56.40 22.55
N ALA A 808 32.82 56.99 21.44
CA ALA A 808 32.53 56.48 20.10
C ALA A 808 33.15 55.09 19.85
N TRP A 809 34.39 54.86 20.32
CA TRP A 809 34.99 53.53 20.29
C TRP A 809 34.22 52.57 21.21
N GLN A 810 33.99 52.90 22.48
CA GLN A 810 33.36 51.97 23.42
C GLN A 810 31.97 51.46 22.97
N LEU A 811 31.16 52.29 22.31
CA LEU A 811 29.89 51.86 21.71
C LEU A 811 30.11 50.86 20.56
N ARG A 812 31.06 51.14 19.68
CA ARG A 812 31.42 50.29 18.54
C ARG A 812 32.04 48.95 18.97
N GLU A 813 32.77 48.92 20.09
CA GLU A 813 33.33 47.70 20.70
C GLU A 813 32.24 46.72 21.08
N GLN A 814 31.18 47.23 21.71
CA GLN A 814 30.04 46.43 22.13
C GLN A 814 29.27 45.90 20.92
N GLU A 815 29.09 46.72 19.88
CA GLU A 815 28.46 46.28 18.62
C GLU A 815 29.28 45.20 17.91
N PHE A 816 30.61 45.34 17.87
CA PHE A 816 31.51 44.35 17.27
C PHE A 816 31.48 43.00 18.01
N GLU A 817 31.56 43.00 19.34
CA GLU A 817 31.48 41.77 20.15
C GLU A 817 30.10 41.09 20.03
N ALA A 818 29.01 41.87 19.98
CA ALA A 818 27.68 41.33 19.74
C ALA A 818 27.57 40.66 18.34
N LEU A 819 28.09 41.32 17.30
CA LEU A 819 28.07 40.79 15.93
C LEU A 819 28.94 39.53 15.79
N LYS A 820 30.07 39.48 16.50
CA LYS A 820 30.97 38.32 16.53
C LYS A 820 30.30 37.09 17.16
N LEU A 821 29.59 37.28 18.27
CA LEU A 821 28.78 36.23 18.90
C LEU A 821 27.70 35.70 17.94
N GLU A 822 27.00 36.59 17.24
CA GLU A 822 26.00 36.19 16.25
C GLU A 822 26.60 35.40 15.08
N VAL A 823 27.78 35.79 14.57
CA VAL A 823 28.51 35.07 13.52
C VAL A 823 28.95 33.69 14.00
N ASP A 824 29.45 33.57 15.24
CA ASP A 824 29.83 32.29 15.83
C ASP A 824 28.63 31.35 16.01
N GLU A 825 27.48 31.88 16.48
CA GLU A 825 26.24 31.11 16.59
C GLU A 825 25.72 30.63 15.24
N LEU A 826 25.67 31.53 14.23
CA LEU A 826 25.32 31.17 12.86
C LEU A 826 26.28 30.14 12.26
N SER A 827 27.58 30.23 12.55
CA SER A 827 28.57 29.27 12.05
C SER A 827 28.33 27.86 12.60
N ARG A 828 27.96 27.76 13.89
CA ARG A 828 27.60 26.50 14.53
C ARG A 828 26.29 25.95 13.99
N ALA A 829 25.31 26.82 13.72
CA ALA A 829 24.05 26.42 13.10
C ALA A 829 24.26 25.84 11.69
N VAL A 830 25.07 26.49 10.85
CA VAL A 830 25.44 25.98 9.51
C VAL A 830 26.14 24.63 9.59
N ALA A 831 27.09 24.46 10.52
CA ALA A 831 27.78 23.19 10.72
C ALA A 831 26.82 22.06 11.14
N ALA A 832 25.91 22.34 12.08
CA ALA A 832 24.90 21.38 12.54
C ALA A 832 23.89 21.01 11.43
N ALA A 833 23.43 22.00 10.65
CA ALA A 833 22.55 21.77 9.51
C ALA A 833 23.26 20.96 8.41
N GLY A 834 24.56 21.19 8.19
CA GLY A 834 25.39 20.43 7.27
C GLY A 834 25.51 18.96 7.65
N GLN A 835 25.73 18.69 8.94
CA GLN A 835 25.73 17.33 9.49
C GLN A 835 24.37 16.65 9.29
N GLN A 836 23.26 17.32 9.62
CA GLN A 836 21.91 16.79 9.44
C GLN A 836 21.58 16.50 7.97
N ARG A 837 22.06 17.32 7.03
CA ARG A 837 21.94 17.06 5.59
C ARG A 837 22.71 15.79 5.21
N ALA A 838 23.95 15.63 5.66
CA ALA A 838 24.77 14.46 5.36
C ALA A 838 24.12 13.17 5.86
N ASP A 839 23.64 13.16 7.10
CA ASP A 839 22.92 12.03 7.70
C ASP A 839 21.61 11.73 6.94
N GLY A 840 20.88 12.78 6.56
CA GLY A 840 19.66 12.67 5.76
C GLY A 840 19.91 12.08 4.36
N ALA A 841 21.02 12.47 3.71
CA ALA A 841 21.42 11.95 2.41
C ALA A 841 21.83 10.47 2.49
N ALA A 842 22.60 10.08 3.53
CA ALA A 842 22.96 8.69 3.76
C ALA A 842 21.71 7.80 4.02
N ALA A 843 20.73 8.32 4.77
CA ALA A 843 19.45 7.62 4.98
C ALA A 843 18.65 7.50 3.67
N ALA A 844 18.64 8.53 2.82
CA ALA A 844 17.98 8.49 1.53
C ALA A 844 18.61 7.45 0.58
N GLU A 845 19.93 7.31 0.56
CA GLU A 845 20.61 6.28 -0.24
C GLU A 845 20.26 4.86 0.21
N ARG A 846 20.16 4.60 1.52
CA ARG A 846 19.70 3.31 2.04
C ARG A 846 18.26 3.00 1.59
N LEU A 847 17.37 3.98 1.71
CA LEU A 847 15.98 3.84 1.26
C LEU A 847 15.86 3.67 -0.26
N ARG A 848 16.77 4.24 -1.06
CA ARG A 848 16.85 3.99 -2.51
C ARG A 848 17.24 2.55 -2.81
N ALA A 849 18.16 1.97 -2.05
CA ALA A 849 18.51 0.56 -2.20
C ALA A 849 17.32 -0.36 -1.84
N ASP A 850 16.62 -0.06 -0.75
CA ASP A 850 15.43 -0.79 -0.32
C ASP A 850 14.28 -0.69 -1.34
N GLU A 851 14.06 0.49 -1.92
CA GLU A 851 13.06 0.71 -2.98
C GLU A 851 13.37 -0.09 -4.24
N ARG A 852 14.64 -0.16 -4.67
CA ARG A 852 15.05 -1.00 -5.80
C ARG A 852 14.82 -2.48 -5.52
N ALA A 853 15.25 -2.96 -4.35
CA ALA A 853 15.04 -4.36 -3.97
C ALA A 853 13.55 -4.73 -3.93
N ALA A 854 12.71 -3.87 -3.35
CA ALA A 854 11.27 -4.08 -3.31
C ALA A 854 10.62 -4.01 -4.71
N ARG A 855 11.12 -3.13 -5.58
CA ARG A 855 10.68 -3.01 -6.98
C ARG A 855 10.99 -4.26 -7.79
N ASP A 856 12.19 -4.81 -7.66
CA ASP A 856 12.61 -6.01 -8.39
C ASP A 856 11.81 -7.24 -7.92
N LEU A 857 11.55 -7.35 -6.61
CA LEU A 857 10.66 -8.36 -6.03
C LEU A 857 9.23 -8.26 -6.58
N HIS A 858 8.68 -7.04 -6.65
CA HIS A 858 7.36 -6.81 -7.22
C HIS A 858 7.30 -7.17 -8.72
N ALA A 859 8.31 -6.77 -9.50
CA ALA A 859 8.39 -7.08 -10.93
C ALA A 859 8.49 -8.60 -11.18
N ALA A 860 9.26 -9.33 -10.37
CA ALA A 860 9.35 -10.78 -10.44
C ALA A 860 8.01 -11.46 -10.12
N ALA A 861 7.31 -11.01 -9.07
CA ALA A 861 5.99 -11.54 -8.71
C ALA A 861 4.93 -11.24 -9.78
N GLU A 862 4.94 -10.03 -10.37
CA GLU A 862 4.04 -9.65 -11.45
C GLU A 862 4.23 -10.53 -12.71
N ALA A 863 5.48 -10.86 -13.04
CA ALA A 863 5.81 -11.73 -14.17
C ALA A 863 5.21 -13.14 -13.98
N VAL A 864 5.30 -13.70 -12.78
CA VAL A 864 4.72 -15.02 -12.44
C VAL A 864 3.20 -15.00 -12.57
N VAL A 865 2.54 -13.95 -12.08
CA VAL A 865 1.08 -13.79 -12.21
C VAL A 865 0.67 -13.74 -13.69
N LYS A 866 1.38 -12.97 -14.52
CA LYS A 866 1.12 -12.91 -15.97
C LYS A 866 1.29 -14.25 -16.66
N GLU A 867 2.31 -15.02 -16.29
CA GLU A 867 2.53 -16.35 -16.84
C GLU A 867 1.39 -17.32 -16.48
N LEU A 868 0.96 -17.34 -15.22
CA LEU A 868 -0.15 -18.18 -14.74
C LEU A 868 -1.49 -17.79 -15.40
N GLN A 869 -1.77 -16.49 -15.54
CA GLN A 869 -2.95 -16.01 -16.26
C GLN A 869 -2.96 -16.46 -17.73
N SER A 870 -1.80 -16.45 -18.40
CA SER A 870 -1.65 -16.96 -19.76
C SER A 870 -1.92 -18.46 -19.85
N LYS A 871 -1.40 -19.26 -18.89
CA LYS A 871 -1.65 -20.71 -18.80
C LYS A 871 -3.15 -21.01 -18.60
N ILE A 872 -3.81 -20.32 -17.67
CA ILE A 872 -5.26 -20.47 -17.43
C ILE A 872 -6.07 -20.11 -18.68
N LYS A 873 -5.68 -19.04 -19.40
CA LYS A 873 -6.37 -18.63 -20.63
C LYS A 873 -6.27 -19.70 -21.72
N LYS A 874 -5.10 -20.32 -21.91
CA LYS A 874 -4.91 -21.44 -22.84
C LYS A 874 -5.78 -22.63 -22.45
N GLN A 875 -5.80 -23.01 -21.17
CA GLN A 875 -6.60 -24.13 -20.67
C GLN A 875 -8.11 -23.88 -20.86
N LYS A 876 -8.60 -22.67 -20.55
CA LYS A 876 -10.00 -22.29 -20.78
C LYS A 876 -10.38 -22.33 -22.27
N ALA A 877 -9.47 -21.95 -23.17
CA ALA A 877 -9.70 -22.03 -24.61
C ALA A 877 -9.77 -23.49 -25.12
N GLU A 878 -8.93 -24.38 -24.59
CA GLU A 878 -8.99 -25.82 -24.90
C GLU A 878 -10.30 -26.46 -24.42
N ILE A 879 -10.74 -26.13 -23.20
CA ILE A 879 -12.04 -26.57 -22.65
C ILE A 879 -13.20 -26.08 -23.53
N ALA A 880 -13.18 -24.80 -23.96
CA ALA A 880 -14.20 -24.25 -24.84
C ALA A 880 -14.25 -24.96 -26.20
N SER A 881 -13.10 -25.27 -26.79
CA SER A 881 -13.01 -26.03 -28.04
C SER A 881 -13.60 -27.44 -27.91
N ARG A 882 -13.26 -28.15 -26.82
CA ARG A 882 -13.79 -29.50 -26.53
C ARG A 882 -15.30 -29.48 -26.27
N ASN A 883 -15.81 -28.51 -25.51
CA ASN A 883 -17.24 -28.30 -25.32
C ASN A 883 -17.96 -28.02 -26.65
N GLY A 884 -17.33 -27.26 -27.55
CA GLY A 884 -17.85 -27.04 -28.91
C GLY A 884 -17.95 -28.33 -29.73
N ASN A 885 -16.98 -29.24 -29.60
CA ASN A 885 -17.02 -30.55 -30.27
C ASN A 885 -18.12 -31.46 -29.68
N ILE A 886 -18.28 -31.46 -28.35
CA ILE A 886 -19.36 -32.21 -27.68
C ILE A 886 -20.73 -31.70 -28.13
N ALA A 887 -20.91 -30.38 -28.21
CA ALA A 887 -22.15 -29.78 -28.71
C ALA A 887 -22.47 -30.19 -30.16
N LYS A 888 -21.46 -30.28 -31.05
CA LYS A 888 -21.63 -30.78 -32.42
C LYS A 888 -22.05 -32.25 -32.46
N LEU A 889 -21.49 -33.09 -31.60
CA LEU A 889 -21.86 -34.50 -31.51
C LEU A 889 -23.28 -34.69 -30.98
N LEU A 890 -23.68 -33.92 -29.96
CA LEU A 890 -25.05 -33.88 -29.45
C LEU A 890 -26.04 -33.38 -30.50
N GLN A 891 -25.69 -32.32 -31.24
CA GLN A 891 -26.52 -31.83 -32.35
C GLN A 891 -26.71 -32.89 -33.43
N LYS A 892 -25.66 -33.67 -33.76
CA LYS A 892 -25.75 -34.77 -34.72
C LYS A 892 -26.62 -35.92 -34.19
N LYS A 893 -26.53 -36.25 -32.90
CA LYS A 893 -27.42 -37.21 -32.23
C LYS A 893 -28.87 -36.75 -32.30
N ASP A 894 -29.14 -35.48 -31.99
CA ASP A 894 -30.49 -34.91 -32.04
C ASP A 894 -31.03 -34.86 -33.47
N GLN A 895 -30.19 -34.60 -34.48
CA GLN A 895 -30.58 -34.67 -35.89
C GLN A 895 -30.97 -36.09 -36.31
N LEU A 896 -30.21 -37.10 -35.89
CA LEU A 896 -30.55 -38.51 -36.13
C LEU A 896 -31.82 -38.91 -35.36
N GLY A 897 -32.00 -38.41 -34.13
CA GLY A 897 -33.20 -38.61 -33.33
C GLY A 897 -34.45 -38.01 -33.99
N LYS A 898 -34.36 -36.76 -34.46
CA LYS A 898 -35.42 -36.11 -35.26
C LYS A 898 -35.69 -36.87 -36.55
N SER A 899 -34.65 -37.29 -37.26
CA SER A 899 -34.81 -38.12 -38.46
C SER A 899 -35.50 -39.44 -38.16
N ASN A 900 -35.20 -40.09 -37.03
CA ASN A 900 -35.89 -41.31 -36.60
C ASN A 900 -37.34 -41.03 -36.24
N SER A 901 -37.63 -39.96 -35.49
CA SER A 901 -39.01 -39.55 -35.21
C SER A 901 -39.78 -39.23 -36.49
N ASP A 902 -39.16 -38.56 -37.47
CA ASP A 902 -39.78 -38.28 -38.77
C ASP A 902 -40.00 -39.55 -39.59
N ILE A 903 -39.06 -40.50 -39.57
CA ILE A 903 -39.20 -41.79 -40.23
C ILE A 903 -40.26 -42.64 -39.51
N GLU A 904 -40.36 -42.59 -38.18
CA GLU A 904 -41.40 -43.26 -37.39
C GLU A 904 -42.78 -42.65 -37.64
N LEU A 905 -42.87 -41.33 -37.75
CA LEU A 905 -44.10 -40.64 -38.16
C LEU A 905 -44.48 -41.07 -39.57
N LYS A 906 -43.53 -41.13 -40.50
CA LYS A 906 -43.75 -41.65 -41.86
C LYS A 906 -44.12 -43.13 -41.86
N ILE A 907 -43.55 -43.96 -40.99
CA ILE A 907 -43.94 -45.38 -40.86
C ILE A 907 -45.35 -45.45 -40.30
N LYS A 908 -45.72 -44.65 -39.30
CA LYS A 908 -47.09 -44.58 -38.79
C LYS A 908 -48.04 -44.10 -39.88
N GLU A 909 -47.68 -43.07 -40.64
CA GLU A 909 -48.45 -42.59 -41.80
C GLU A 909 -48.61 -43.68 -42.85
N LEU A 910 -47.55 -44.42 -43.17
CA LEU A 910 -47.58 -45.53 -44.13
C LEU A 910 -48.33 -46.75 -43.57
N ASP A 911 -48.27 -47.04 -42.27
CA ASP A 911 -49.06 -48.08 -41.59
C ASP A 911 -50.53 -47.69 -41.51
N TYR A 912 -50.83 -46.41 -41.25
CA TYR A 912 -52.17 -45.85 -41.38
C TYR A 912 -52.61 -45.91 -42.82
N LYS A 913 -51.75 -45.66 -43.80
CA LYS A 913 -52.05 -45.74 -45.23
C LYS A 913 -52.23 -47.18 -45.70
N ILE A 914 -51.51 -48.14 -45.12
CA ILE A 914 -51.76 -49.57 -45.33
C ILE A 914 -53.12 -49.92 -44.72
N LYS A 915 -53.38 -49.53 -43.48
CA LYS A 915 -54.68 -49.77 -42.85
C LYS A 915 -55.79 -49.05 -43.57
N GLU A 916 -55.55 -47.86 -44.11
CA GLU A 916 -56.49 -47.07 -44.89
C GLU A 916 -56.72 -47.72 -46.25
N LEU A 917 -55.68 -48.16 -46.96
CA LEU A 917 -55.81 -48.88 -48.25
C LEU A 917 -56.40 -50.28 -48.08
N GLN A 918 -56.13 -50.96 -46.96
CA GLN A 918 -56.75 -52.24 -46.59
C GLN A 918 -58.20 -52.05 -46.13
N ASN A 919 -58.46 -51.01 -45.34
CA ASN A 919 -59.81 -50.60 -44.99
C ASN A 919 -60.53 -50.05 -46.20
N GLU A 920 -59.88 -49.44 -47.18
CA GLU A 920 -60.46 -48.91 -48.41
C GLU A 920 -60.69 -50.05 -49.38
N ALA A 921 -59.83 -51.07 -49.45
CA ALA A 921 -60.14 -52.30 -50.17
C ALA A 921 -61.37 -52.99 -49.55
N THR A 922 -61.39 -53.16 -48.22
CA THR A 922 -62.52 -53.81 -47.53
C THR A 922 -63.76 -52.91 -47.39
N GLU A 923 -63.62 -51.59 -47.39
CA GLU A 923 -64.70 -50.60 -47.40
C GLU A 923 -65.18 -50.35 -48.81
N CYS A 924 -64.37 -50.45 -49.86
CA CYS A 924 -64.86 -50.45 -51.24
C CYS A 924 -65.66 -51.72 -51.45
N GLU A 925 -65.20 -52.89 -50.97
CA GLU A 925 -66.00 -54.11 -50.96
C GLU A 925 -67.28 -54.00 -50.11
N LYS A 926 -67.20 -53.40 -48.92
CA LYS A 926 -68.37 -53.16 -48.07
C LYS A 926 -69.26 -52.03 -48.59
N LYS A 927 -68.73 -51.00 -49.25
CA LYS A 927 -69.47 -49.88 -49.88
C LYS A 927 -70.13 -50.35 -51.14
N ILE A 928 -69.52 -51.23 -51.92
CA ILE A 928 -70.21 -51.87 -53.03
C ILE A 928 -71.45 -52.58 -52.47
N LYS A 929 -71.25 -53.39 -51.41
CA LYS A 929 -72.34 -54.09 -50.72
C LYS A 929 -73.34 -53.16 -50.00
N SER A 930 -72.89 -52.08 -49.35
CA SER A 930 -73.72 -51.18 -48.54
C SER A 930 -74.39 -50.11 -49.39
N LEU A 931 -73.77 -49.61 -50.45
CA LEU A 931 -74.44 -48.77 -51.44
C LEU A 931 -75.57 -49.57 -52.09
N GLU A 932 -75.36 -50.86 -52.36
CA GLU A 932 -76.42 -51.78 -52.81
C GLU A 932 -77.55 -51.96 -51.76
N THR A 933 -77.26 -51.86 -50.45
CA THR A 933 -78.25 -52.04 -49.37
C THR A 933 -78.94 -50.72 -48.93
N GLU A 934 -78.19 -49.64 -48.74
CA GLU A 934 -78.60 -48.31 -48.24
C GLU A 934 -79.28 -47.46 -49.31
N ASN A 935 -78.94 -47.69 -50.57
CA ASN A 935 -79.51 -47.01 -51.71
C ASN A 935 -80.13 -48.07 -52.62
N PRO A 936 -81.35 -48.55 -52.29
CA PRO A 936 -81.99 -49.68 -52.98
C PRO A 936 -82.32 -49.39 -54.46
N TRP A 937 -82.19 -48.12 -54.87
CA TRP A 937 -82.34 -47.65 -56.24
C TRP A 937 -81.11 -47.99 -57.11
N ILE A 938 -79.95 -48.30 -56.52
CA ILE A 938 -78.71 -48.57 -57.26
C ILE A 938 -78.78 -49.83 -58.14
N PRO A 939 -79.29 -51.00 -57.70
CA PRO A 939 -79.42 -52.18 -58.57
C PRO A 939 -80.38 -51.97 -59.75
N SER A 940 -81.42 -51.16 -59.55
CA SER A 940 -82.45 -50.82 -60.54
C SER A 940 -81.96 -49.80 -61.57
N GLU A 941 -81.12 -48.85 -61.14
CA GLU A 941 -80.63 -47.74 -61.96
C GLU A 941 -79.20 -47.94 -62.48
N ARG A 942 -78.52 -49.06 -62.14
CA ARG A 942 -77.14 -49.38 -62.56
C ARG A 942 -76.92 -49.31 -64.06
N GLN A 943 -77.97 -49.62 -64.85
CA GLN A 943 -77.93 -49.57 -66.31
C GLN A 943 -77.89 -48.13 -66.86
N TYR A 944 -78.28 -47.14 -66.07
CA TYR A 944 -78.34 -45.72 -66.43
C TYR A 944 -77.11 -44.90 -65.97
N PHE A 945 -76.18 -45.53 -65.24
CA PHE A 945 -74.97 -44.87 -64.74
C PHE A 945 -73.97 -44.66 -65.88
N GLY A 946 -73.66 -43.40 -66.19
CA GLY A 946 -72.70 -43.03 -67.25
C GLY A 946 -73.29 -42.88 -68.65
N LEU A 947 -74.62 -42.85 -68.81
CA LEU A 947 -75.27 -42.53 -70.09
C LEU A 947 -75.33 -41.01 -70.34
N ALA A 948 -74.95 -40.60 -71.55
CA ALA A 948 -74.90 -39.20 -71.96
C ALA A 948 -76.30 -38.56 -72.03
N GLY A 949 -76.47 -37.38 -71.44
CA GLY A 949 -77.70 -36.57 -71.44
C GLY A 949 -78.70 -36.80 -70.30
N GLY A 950 -78.40 -37.68 -69.32
CA GLY A 950 -79.29 -38.04 -68.21
C GLY A 950 -79.02 -37.33 -66.87
N ALA A 951 -79.81 -37.65 -65.83
CA ALA A 951 -79.64 -37.10 -64.47
C ALA A 951 -78.30 -37.48 -63.81
N TYR A 952 -77.67 -38.58 -64.26
CA TYR A 952 -76.37 -39.12 -63.85
C TYR A 952 -75.34 -39.09 -64.99
N ASP A 953 -75.40 -38.06 -65.83
CA ASP A 953 -74.38 -37.78 -66.84
C ASP A 953 -73.07 -37.32 -66.18
N PHE A 954 -72.05 -38.19 -66.21
CA PHE A 954 -70.79 -37.95 -65.54
C PHE A 954 -69.89 -36.95 -66.28
N GLU A 955 -70.07 -36.77 -67.59
CA GLU A 955 -69.27 -35.86 -68.42
C GLU A 955 -69.88 -34.45 -68.43
N ALA A 956 -71.20 -34.30 -68.64
CA ALA A 956 -71.87 -33.00 -68.74
C ALA A 956 -72.02 -32.25 -67.39
N ARG A 957 -72.21 -32.98 -66.27
CA ARG A 957 -72.25 -32.41 -64.90
C ARG A 957 -70.90 -32.49 -64.17
N SER A 958 -69.85 -32.91 -64.87
CA SER A 958 -68.48 -33.00 -64.35
C SER A 958 -68.41 -33.80 -63.04
N ALA A 959 -68.95 -35.02 -63.01
CA ALA A 959 -69.07 -35.82 -61.77
C ALA A 959 -67.71 -36.16 -61.13
N GLY A 960 -66.64 -36.27 -61.94
CA GLY A 960 -65.26 -36.35 -61.44
C GLY A 960 -64.81 -35.10 -60.67
N VAL A 961 -65.27 -33.92 -61.08
CA VAL A 961 -64.99 -32.63 -60.40
C VAL A 961 -65.98 -32.40 -59.25
N ALA A 962 -67.21 -32.91 -59.34
CA ALA A 962 -68.19 -32.87 -58.27
C ALA A 962 -67.68 -33.60 -57.01
N GLY A 963 -66.95 -34.72 -57.20
CA GLY A 963 -66.19 -35.41 -56.15
C GLY A 963 -65.05 -34.56 -55.56
N THR A 964 -64.25 -33.88 -56.39
CA THR A 964 -63.21 -32.96 -55.88
C THR A 964 -63.78 -31.76 -55.16
N ARG A 965 -64.94 -31.24 -55.55
CA ARG A 965 -65.60 -30.11 -54.87
C ARG A 965 -66.24 -30.57 -53.56
N LEU A 966 -66.79 -31.79 -53.53
CA LEU A 966 -67.23 -32.46 -52.31
C LEU A 966 -66.09 -32.82 -51.37
N ALA A 967 -64.97 -33.27 -51.92
CA ALA A 967 -63.76 -33.59 -51.20
C ALA A 967 -63.07 -32.31 -50.75
N GLN A 968 -63.07 -31.22 -51.52
CA GLN A 968 -62.57 -29.91 -51.09
C GLN A 968 -63.44 -29.33 -49.99
N LEU A 969 -64.77 -29.48 -50.07
CA LEU A 969 -65.67 -29.08 -48.99
C LEU A 969 -65.54 -30.04 -47.80
N ARG A 970 -65.40 -31.36 -47.98
CA ARG A 970 -65.16 -32.36 -46.90
C ARG A 970 -63.78 -32.22 -46.27
N GLU A 971 -62.75 -31.91 -47.05
CA GLU A 971 -61.36 -31.71 -46.67
C GLU A 971 -61.19 -30.33 -46.07
N ARG A 972 -61.88 -29.29 -46.55
CA ARG A 972 -61.96 -28.01 -45.85
C ARG A 972 -62.69 -28.17 -44.53
N ARG A 973 -63.77 -28.97 -44.48
CA ARG A 973 -64.45 -29.39 -43.24
C ARG A 973 -63.48 -30.19 -42.35
N ASP A 974 -62.81 -31.22 -42.83
CA ASP A 974 -61.87 -32.06 -42.06
C ASP A 974 -60.59 -31.33 -41.64
N LYS A 975 -60.01 -30.46 -42.49
CA LYS A 975 -58.83 -29.64 -42.18
C LYS A 975 -59.16 -28.60 -41.14
N LEU A 976 -60.27 -27.87 -41.33
CA LEU A 976 -60.74 -26.95 -40.32
C LEU A 976 -61.05 -27.75 -39.04
N ALA A 977 -61.69 -28.92 -39.11
CA ALA A 977 -62.01 -29.80 -37.96
C ALA A 977 -60.79 -30.35 -37.20
N ARG A 978 -59.68 -30.69 -37.88
CA ARG A 978 -58.48 -31.29 -37.26
C ARG A 978 -57.68 -30.27 -36.44
N GLY A 979 -57.70 -28.99 -36.82
CA GLY A 979 -57.11 -27.88 -36.04
C GLY A 979 -58.07 -27.26 -35.03
N LEU A 980 -59.28 -27.81 -34.91
CA LEU A 980 -60.40 -27.15 -34.28
C LEU A 980 -60.45 -27.49 -32.79
N ASN A 981 -59.94 -26.58 -31.98
CA ASN A 981 -60.19 -26.64 -30.56
C ASN A 981 -61.56 -26.02 -30.27
N ALA A 982 -62.59 -26.85 -30.08
CA ALA A 982 -63.93 -26.38 -29.70
C ALA A 982 -63.95 -25.62 -28.35
N ARG A 983 -62.87 -25.74 -27.55
CA ARG A 983 -62.61 -24.99 -26.31
C ARG A 983 -61.66 -23.80 -26.52
N ALA A 984 -61.20 -23.50 -27.74
CA ALA A 984 -60.36 -22.33 -28.03
C ALA A 984 -61.03 -21.05 -27.55
N HIS A 985 -62.36 -20.94 -27.70
CA HIS A 985 -63.10 -19.78 -27.22
C HIS A 985 -63.02 -19.62 -25.69
N THR A 986 -63.05 -20.71 -24.91
CA THR A 986 -62.97 -20.67 -23.44
C THR A 986 -61.53 -20.56 -22.92
N LEU A 987 -60.54 -21.11 -23.62
CA LEU A 987 -59.11 -21.00 -23.28
C LEU A 987 -58.54 -19.63 -23.63
N LEU A 988 -58.96 -19.04 -24.74
CA LEU A 988 -58.61 -17.68 -25.14
C LEU A 988 -59.05 -16.68 -24.06
N GLY A 989 -60.22 -16.85 -23.45
CA GLY A 989 -60.66 -16.02 -22.33
C GLY A 989 -59.73 -16.10 -21.10
N LYS A 990 -59.19 -17.28 -20.79
CA LYS A 990 -58.24 -17.46 -19.66
C LYS A 990 -56.86 -16.86 -19.93
N GLU A 991 -56.34 -17.01 -21.15
CA GLU A 991 -55.04 -16.45 -21.53
C GLU A 991 -55.12 -14.92 -21.73
N GLU A 992 -56.26 -14.41 -22.19
CA GLU A 992 -56.57 -12.97 -22.19
C GLU A 992 -56.62 -12.41 -20.77
N GLU A 993 -57.22 -13.13 -19.81
CA GLU A 993 -57.23 -12.75 -18.40
C GLU A 993 -55.80 -12.72 -17.81
N GLN A 994 -54.98 -13.74 -18.09
CA GLN A 994 -53.56 -13.76 -17.68
C GLN A 994 -52.75 -12.62 -18.30
N TYR A 995 -52.94 -12.34 -19.60
CA TYR A 995 -52.31 -11.20 -20.27
C TYR A 995 -52.74 -9.88 -19.63
N GLN A 996 -54.03 -9.71 -19.33
CA GLN A 996 -54.55 -8.54 -18.64
C GLN A 996 -53.97 -8.40 -17.22
N ASP A 997 -53.77 -9.49 -16.50
CA ASP A 997 -53.15 -9.49 -15.17
C ASP A 997 -51.67 -9.12 -15.19
N VAL A 998 -50.90 -9.65 -16.14
CA VAL A 998 -49.49 -9.29 -16.32
C VAL A 998 -49.36 -7.83 -16.77
N MET A 999 -50.22 -7.37 -17.67
CA MET A 999 -50.32 -5.96 -18.06
C MET A 999 -50.71 -5.06 -16.90
N ARG A 1000 -51.60 -5.50 -16.00
CA ARG A 1000 -51.96 -4.78 -14.78
C ARG A 1000 -50.75 -4.67 -13.84
N LYS A 1001 -50.00 -5.75 -13.64
CA LYS A 1001 -48.75 -5.76 -12.85
C LYS A 1001 -47.69 -4.83 -13.44
N LYS A 1002 -47.52 -4.84 -14.77
CA LYS A 1002 -46.61 -3.93 -15.47
C LYS A 1002 -46.99 -2.47 -15.23
N LYS A 1003 -48.27 -2.11 -15.40
CA LYS A 1003 -48.77 -0.75 -15.13
C LYS A 1003 -48.53 -0.32 -13.67
N ILE A 1004 -48.71 -1.22 -12.70
CA ILE A 1004 -48.41 -0.92 -11.29
C ILE A 1004 -46.92 -0.63 -11.09
N VAL A 1005 -46.03 -1.44 -11.67
CA VAL A 1005 -44.57 -1.24 -11.55
C VAL A 1005 -44.12 0.05 -12.25
N GLU A 1006 -44.71 0.38 -13.40
CA GLU A 1006 -44.46 1.64 -14.12
C GLU A 1006 -44.95 2.85 -13.32
N ALA A 1007 -46.14 2.77 -12.71
CA ALA A 1007 -46.67 3.82 -11.85
C ALA A 1007 -45.82 4.01 -10.57
N ASP A 1008 -45.40 2.92 -9.92
CA ASP A 1008 -44.48 2.95 -8.77
C ASP A 1008 -43.16 3.63 -9.14
N ARG A 1009 -42.58 3.27 -10.30
CA ARG A 1009 -41.35 3.86 -10.81
C ARG A 1009 -41.51 5.36 -11.07
N ALA A 1010 -42.57 5.76 -11.75
CA ALA A 1010 -42.87 7.16 -12.01
C ALA A 1010 -43.02 7.95 -10.70
N LYS A 1011 -43.70 7.38 -9.70
CA LYS A 1011 -43.84 7.97 -8.37
C LYS A 1011 -42.49 8.11 -7.65
N LEU A 1012 -41.60 7.12 -7.73
CA LEU A 1012 -40.26 7.22 -7.14
C LEU A 1012 -39.41 8.31 -7.80
N VAL A 1013 -39.48 8.45 -9.12
CA VAL A 1013 -38.79 9.51 -9.86
C VAL A 1013 -39.34 10.89 -9.49
N GLN A 1014 -40.66 11.02 -9.38
CA GLN A 1014 -41.30 12.26 -8.92
C GLN A 1014 -40.86 12.62 -7.50
N VAL A 1015 -40.90 11.65 -6.56
CA VAL A 1015 -40.43 11.86 -5.18
C VAL A 1015 -38.95 12.27 -5.17
N MET A 1016 -38.09 11.70 -6.01
CA MET A 1016 -36.69 12.12 -6.11
C MET A 1016 -36.54 13.58 -6.54
N ALA A 1017 -37.31 14.02 -7.55
CA ALA A 1017 -37.30 15.41 -7.98
C ALA A 1017 -37.79 16.37 -6.87
N GLU A 1018 -38.86 16.00 -6.16
CA GLU A 1018 -39.35 16.75 -5.01
C GLU A 1018 -38.34 16.82 -3.85
N LEU A 1019 -37.59 15.74 -3.61
CA LEU A 1019 -36.52 15.70 -2.60
C LEU A 1019 -35.34 16.58 -2.99
N ASP A 1020 -34.96 16.61 -4.28
CA ASP A 1020 -33.87 17.46 -4.78
C ASP A 1020 -34.23 18.95 -4.69
N GLU A 1021 -35.48 19.32 -5.00
CA GLU A 1021 -35.94 20.70 -4.85
C GLU A 1021 -35.99 21.11 -3.37
N LYS A 1022 -36.50 20.25 -2.49
CA LYS A 1022 -36.47 20.49 -1.04
C LYS A 1022 -35.05 20.63 -0.52
N LYS A 1023 -34.12 19.75 -0.95
CA LYS A 1023 -32.69 19.84 -0.61
C LYS A 1023 -32.14 21.22 -0.98
N ARG A 1024 -32.34 21.67 -2.22
CA ARG A 1024 -31.85 22.97 -2.71
C ARG A 1024 -32.39 24.13 -1.88
N ARG A 1025 -33.70 24.16 -1.61
CA ARG A 1025 -34.33 25.24 -0.82
C ARG A 1025 -33.82 25.25 0.62
N THR A 1026 -33.76 24.11 1.29
CA THR A 1026 -33.28 24.00 2.67
C THR A 1026 -31.81 24.37 2.78
N LEU A 1027 -30.98 23.97 1.81
CA LEU A 1027 -29.56 24.30 1.80
C LEU A 1027 -29.30 25.78 1.56
N ALA A 1028 -30.03 26.41 0.63
CA ALA A 1028 -29.93 27.85 0.39
C ALA A 1028 -30.30 28.67 1.64
N ALA A 1029 -31.43 28.32 2.28
CA ALA A 1029 -31.86 28.94 3.53
C ALA A 1029 -30.85 28.72 4.67
N ALA A 1030 -30.27 27.52 4.76
CA ALA A 1030 -29.23 27.22 5.75
C ALA A 1030 -27.97 28.04 5.52
N CYS A 1031 -27.49 28.15 4.28
CA CYS A 1031 -26.31 28.94 3.95
C CYS A 1031 -26.51 30.43 4.24
N GLU A 1032 -27.70 30.97 3.98
CA GLU A 1032 -28.00 32.37 4.27
C GLU A 1032 -28.03 32.65 5.78
N GLN A 1033 -28.69 31.78 6.55
CA GLN A 1033 -28.76 31.92 8.01
C GLN A 1033 -27.38 31.74 8.65
N VAL A 1034 -26.63 30.70 8.28
CA VAL A 1034 -25.26 30.48 8.74
C VAL A 1034 -24.36 31.67 8.40
N ASN A 1035 -24.52 32.30 7.24
CA ASN A 1035 -23.75 33.49 6.88
C ASN A 1035 -24.05 34.69 7.79
N ARG A 1036 -25.31 34.90 8.16
CA ARG A 1036 -25.69 35.97 9.09
C ARG A 1036 -25.10 35.71 10.48
N ASP A 1037 -25.25 34.49 10.99
CA ASP A 1037 -24.78 34.11 12.31
C ASP A 1037 -23.24 34.09 12.38
N PHE A 1038 -22.58 33.64 11.32
CA PHE A 1038 -21.11 33.64 11.20
C PHE A 1038 -20.53 35.05 11.19
N GLY A 1039 -21.12 35.96 10.41
CA GLY A 1039 -20.71 37.36 10.41
C GLY A 1039 -20.92 38.02 11.78
N SER A 1040 -22.08 37.78 12.41
CA SER A 1040 -22.38 38.31 13.74
C SER A 1040 -21.39 37.81 14.79
N ILE A 1041 -21.22 36.49 14.94
CA ILE A 1041 -20.34 35.89 15.95
C ILE A 1041 -18.89 36.32 15.74
N PHE A 1042 -18.42 36.36 14.50
CA PHE A 1042 -17.05 36.77 14.21
C PHE A 1042 -16.80 38.25 14.56
N SER A 1043 -17.76 39.12 14.28
CA SER A 1043 -17.67 40.55 14.64
C SER A 1043 -17.73 40.80 16.16
N THR A 1044 -18.41 39.94 16.92
CA THR A 1044 -18.45 39.99 18.40
C THR A 1044 -17.12 39.53 19.00
N LEU A 1045 -16.47 38.52 18.43
CA LEU A 1045 -15.18 38.01 18.91
C LEU A 1045 -14.00 38.92 18.50
N LEU A 1046 -14.09 39.56 17.33
CA LEU A 1046 -13.09 40.48 16.78
C LEU A 1046 -13.77 41.74 16.22
N PRO A 1047 -13.78 42.86 16.99
CA PRO A 1047 -14.32 44.13 16.52
C PRO A 1047 -13.63 44.60 15.23
N GLY A 1048 -14.42 45.02 14.22
CA GLY A 1048 -13.90 45.52 12.93
C GLY A 1048 -13.60 44.42 11.87
N ALA A 1049 -13.87 43.15 12.20
CA ALA A 1049 -13.70 42.02 11.29
C ALA A 1049 -15.06 41.47 10.79
N GLN A 1050 -15.09 41.00 9.55
CA GLN A 1050 -16.27 40.40 8.91
C GLN A 1050 -15.90 39.04 8.31
N ALA A 1051 -16.84 38.10 8.29
CA ALA A 1051 -16.64 36.82 7.64
C ALA A 1051 -17.94 36.35 6.94
N ARG A 1052 -17.80 35.64 5.81
CA ARG A 1052 -18.91 35.05 5.05
C ARG A 1052 -18.47 33.81 4.28
N LEU A 1053 -19.42 32.93 3.99
CA LEU A 1053 -19.28 31.81 3.07
C LEU A 1053 -19.75 32.23 1.68
N THR A 1054 -18.90 32.07 0.67
CA THR A 1054 -19.23 32.30 -0.74
C THR A 1054 -18.94 31.05 -1.56
N PRO A 1055 -19.63 30.80 -2.68
CA PRO A 1055 -19.19 29.78 -3.62
C PRO A 1055 -17.91 30.24 -4.36
N PRO A 1056 -17.02 29.31 -4.77
CA PRO A 1056 -15.87 29.63 -5.62
C PRO A 1056 -16.31 30.23 -6.98
N PRO A 1057 -15.43 30.96 -7.68
CA PRO A 1057 -15.76 31.60 -8.95
C PRO A 1057 -16.22 30.57 -10.00
N GLY A 1058 -17.39 30.79 -10.59
CA GLY A 1058 -17.98 29.91 -11.62
C GLY A 1058 -18.81 28.73 -11.08
N LEU A 1059 -18.97 28.59 -9.76
CA LEU A 1059 -19.71 27.50 -9.12
C LEU A 1059 -20.94 27.99 -8.35
N THR A 1060 -21.89 27.09 -8.10
CA THR A 1060 -23.07 27.37 -7.26
C THR A 1060 -22.86 26.92 -5.82
N VAL A 1061 -23.75 27.34 -4.91
CA VAL A 1061 -23.76 26.91 -3.50
C VAL A 1061 -23.82 25.38 -3.34
N LEU A 1062 -24.32 24.66 -4.36
CA LEU A 1062 -24.41 23.20 -4.37
C LEU A 1062 -23.10 22.50 -4.74
N ASP A 1063 -22.13 23.22 -5.28
CA ASP A 1063 -20.87 22.66 -5.79
C ASP A 1063 -19.70 22.85 -4.80
N GLY A 1064 -19.80 23.86 -3.92
CA GLY A 1064 -18.82 24.09 -2.86
C GLY A 1064 -18.96 25.46 -2.19
N LEU A 1065 -18.39 25.60 -0.99
CA LEU A 1065 -18.36 26.86 -0.22
C LEU A 1065 -16.94 27.17 0.26
N GLU A 1066 -16.51 28.41 0.12
CA GLU A 1066 -15.24 28.96 0.63
C GLU A 1066 -15.49 30.01 1.70
N VAL A 1067 -14.60 30.08 2.70
CA VAL A 1067 -14.64 31.09 3.75
C VAL A 1067 -13.87 32.32 3.29
N LYS A 1068 -14.53 33.49 3.31
CA LYS A 1068 -13.90 34.79 3.09
C LYS A 1068 -13.93 35.61 4.37
N VAL A 1069 -12.79 36.21 4.68
CA VAL A 1069 -12.61 37.08 5.85
C VAL A 1069 -12.23 38.47 5.37
N GLY A 1070 -12.76 39.50 6.02
CA GLY A 1070 -12.43 40.89 5.78
C GLY A 1070 -12.11 41.64 7.06
N PHE A 1071 -11.17 42.58 6.99
CA PHE A 1071 -10.81 43.49 8.07
C PHE A 1071 -10.95 44.92 7.57
N ASN A 1072 -11.58 45.80 8.35
CA ASN A 1072 -11.70 47.22 8.02
C ASN A 1072 -12.19 47.47 6.57
N ASN A 1073 -13.23 46.72 6.14
CA ASN A 1073 -13.80 46.72 4.78
C ASN A 1073 -12.91 46.20 3.64
N THR A 1074 -11.75 45.59 3.92
CA THR A 1074 -10.91 44.93 2.92
C THR A 1074 -11.04 43.41 3.02
N TRP A 1075 -11.41 42.75 1.92
CA TRP A 1075 -11.55 41.29 1.85
C TRP A 1075 -10.23 40.63 1.45
N LYS A 1076 -9.84 39.56 2.16
CA LYS A 1076 -8.62 38.78 1.87
C LYS A 1076 -8.93 37.61 0.95
N GLU A 1077 -8.00 37.30 0.03
CA GLU A 1077 -8.13 36.17 -0.89
C GLU A 1077 -7.73 34.83 -0.27
N SER A 1078 -6.81 34.84 0.70
CA SER A 1078 -6.31 33.61 1.34
C SER A 1078 -6.37 33.69 2.87
N LEU A 1079 -6.82 32.59 3.49
CA LEU A 1079 -6.77 32.38 4.94
C LEU A 1079 -5.34 32.24 5.49
N GLY A 1080 -4.34 32.09 4.61
CA GLY A 1080 -2.92 31.96 4.97
C GLY A 1080 -2.29 33.24 5.53
N GLU A 1081 -2.87 34.41 5.25
CA GLU A 1081 -2.39 35.72 5.71
C GLU A 1081 -2.76 36.03 7.18
N LEU A 1082 -3.53 35.15 7.82
CA LEU A 1082 -4.06 35.34 9.17
C LEU A 1082 -3.15 34.76 10.26
N SER A 1083 -3.09 35.41 11.42
CA SER A 1083 -2.34 34.87 12.57
C SER A 1083 -2.93 33.53 13.04
N GLY A 1084 -2.13 32.68 13.70
CA GLY A 1084 -2.61 31.37 14.18
C GLY A 1084 -3.82 31.47 15.12
N GLY A 1085 -3.86 32.49 15.97
CA GLY A 1085 -4.99 32.79 16.86
C GLY A 1085 -6.22 33.28 16.09
N GLN A 1086 -6.05 34.18 15.11
CA GLN A 1086 -7.14 34.66 14.25
C GLN A 1086 -7.75 33.55 13.40
N ARG A 1087 -6.93 32.66 12.83
CA ARG A 1087 -7.41 31.48 12.11
C ARG A 1087 -8.26 30.59 13.02
N SER A 1088 -7.78 30.34 14.24
CA SER A 1088 -8.51 29.54 15.21
C SER A 1088 -9.85 30.18 15.58
N LEU A 1089 -9.90 31.51 15.70
CA LEU A 1089 -11.14 32.27 15.90
C LEU A 1089 -12.11 32.17 14.72
N VAL A 1090 -11.63 32.31 13.47
CA VAL A 1090 -12.46 32.15 12.27
C VAL A 1090 -13.13 30.77 12.23
N ALA A 1091 -12.37 29.70 12.47
CA ALA A 1091 -12.94 28.36 12.51
C ALA A 1091 -13.88 28.13 13.68
N LEU A 1092 -13.56 28.66 14.87
CA LEU A 1092 -14.44 28.58 16.02
C LEU A 1092 -15.75 29.32 15.76
N SER A 1093 -15.71 30.53 15.21
CA SER A 1093 -16.90 31.30 14.81
C SER A 1093 -17.74 30.57 13.79
N LEU A 1094 -17.12 29.93 12.79
CA LEU A 1094 -17.85 29.14 11.80
C LEU A 1094 -18.53 27.96 12.47
N VAL A 1095 -17.83 27.22 13.33
CA VAL A 1095 -18.44 26.09 14.05
C VAL A 1095 -19.58 26.58 14.93
N LEU A 1096 -19.41 27.65 15.70
CA LEU A 1096 -20.45 28.22 16.56
C LEU A 1096 -21.68 28.70 15.77
N ALA A 1097 -21.49 29.32 14.61
CA ALA A 1097 -22.59 29.71 13.72
C ALA A 1097 -23.39 28.49 13.24
N MET A 1098 -22.69 27.39 12.95
CA MET A 1098 -23.34 26.11 12.61
C MET A 1098 -24.09 25.50 13.80
N LEU A 1099 -23.55 25.62 15.01
CA LEU A 1099 -24.22 25.18 16.25
C LEU A 1099 -25.46 26.01 16.57
N LEU A 1100 -25.48 27.28 16.17
CA LEU A 1100 -26.62 28.18 16.37
C LEU A 1100 -27.75 27.90 15.38
N PHE A 1101 -27.41 27.59 14.12
CA PHE A 1101 -28.39 27.29 13.07
C PHE A 1101 -29.33 26.12 13.44
N LYS A 1102 -28.78 25.08 14.07
CA LYS A 1102 -29.56 23.95 14.56
C LYS A 1102 -29.02 23.45 15.90
N PRO A 1103 -29.57 23.93 17.03
CA PRO A 1103 -29.01 23.64 18.35
C PRO A 1103 -29.20 22.16 18.73
N ALA A 1104 -28.09 21.51 19.06
CA ALA A 1104 -28.08 20.18 19.64
C ALA A 1104 -28.25 20.26 21.17
N PRO A 1105 -28.79 19.21 21.82
CA PRO A 1105 -28.98 19.19 23.26
C PRO A 1105 -27.67 19.15 24.07
N LEU A 1106 -26.58 18.68 23.46
CA LEU A 1106 -25.28 18.45 24.11
C LEU A 1106 -24.16 18.90 23.17
N TYR A 1107 -23.19 19.63 23.71
CA TYR A 1107 -21.95 20.05 23.06
C TYR A 1107 -20.74 19.69 23.90
N VAL A 1108 -19.73 19.12 23.25
CA VAL A 1108 -18.49 18.65 23.88
C VAL A 1108 -17.30 19.31 23.20
N LEU A 1109 -16.50 20.04 24.00
CA LEU A 1109 -15.34 20.81 23.52
C LEU A 1109 -14.09 20.39 24.29
N ASP A 1110 -13.03 20.04 23.57
CA ASP A 1110 -11.79 19.50 24.13
C ASP A 1110 -10.59 20.39 23.77
N GLU A 1111 -10.07 21.11 24.75
CA GLU A 1111 -8.87 21.96 24.64
C GLU A 1111 -8.91 22.97 23.46
N VAL A 1112 -10.11 23.46 23.13
CA VAL A 1112 -10.35 24.43 22.05
C VAL A 1112 -9.67 25.78 22.28
N ASP A 1113 -9.25 26.03 23.52
CA ASP A 1113 -8.64 27.26 24.01
C ASP A 1113 -7.10 27.22 24.01
N ALA A 1114 -6.46 26.11 23.66
CA ALA A 1114 -5.00 25.95 23.74
C ALA A 1114 -4.21 27.05 23.02
N ALA A 1115 -4.65 27.44 21.81
CA ALA A 1115 -4.00 28.43 20.95
C ALA A 1115 -4.56 29.87 21.04
N LEU A 1116 -5.45 30.14 22.01
CA LEU A 1116 -6.16 31.43 22.16
C LEU A 1116 -5.67 32.24 23.36
N ASP A 1117 -5.60 33.56 23.23
CA ASP A 1117 -5.21 34.44 24.34
C ASP A 1117 -6.29 34.54 25.42
N LEU A 1118 -5.90 34.95 26.64
CA LEU A 1118 -6.79 35.00 27.79
C LEU A 1118 -8.02 35.91 27.55
N SER A 1119 -7.83 37.05 26.89
CA SER A 1119 -8.92 37.98 26.51
C SER A 1119 -9.95 37.32 25.59
N HIS A 1120 -9.48 36.60 24.57
CA HIS A 1120 -10.35 35.86 23.65
C HIS A 1120 -11.07 34.71 24.35
N THR A 1121 -10.40 33.98 25.24
CA THR A 1121 -11.04 32.90 26.01
C THR A 1121 -12.13 33.40 26.97
N GLN A 1122 -11.96 34.58 27.56
CA GLN A 1122 -12.97 35.20 28.42
C GLN A 1122 -14.22 35.60 27.61
N ASN A 1123 -14.04 36.22 26.44
CA ASN A 1123 -15.14 36.61 25.55
C ASN A 1123 -15.90 35.39 25.04
N ILE A 1124 -15.19 34.30 24.71
CA ILE A 1124 -15.82 33.03 24.31
C ILE A 1124 -16.63 32.44 25.47
N GLY A 1125 -16.08 32.42 26.69
CA GLY A 1125 -16.79 31.92 27.87
C GLY A 1125 -18.08 32.69 28.17
N GLN A 1126 -18.06 34.02 28.01
CA GLN A 1126 -19.27 34.86 28.12
C GLN A 1126 -20.26 34.59 26.99
N MET A 1127 -19.78 34.54 25.74
CA MET A 1127 -20.63 34.29 24.58
C MET A 1127 -21.32 32.92 24.67
N LEU A 1128 -20.62 31.86 25.10
CA LEU A 1128 -21.22 30.54 25.31
C LEU A 1128 -22.33 30.56 26.36
N ARG A 1129 -22.11 31.31 27.45
CA ARG A 1129 -23.10 31.48 28.52
C ARG A 1129 -24.33 32.26 28.07
N ASP A 1130 -24.15 33.32 27.28
CA ASP A 1130 -25.25 34.22 26.90
C ASP A 1130 -26.06 33.70 25.71
N HIS A 1131 -25.39 33.12 24.70
CA HIS A 1131 -26.03 32.75 23.45
C HIS A 1131 -26.58 31.31 23.42
N PHE A 1132 -26.14 30.41 24.31
CA PHE A 1132 -26.53 29.00 24.25
C PHE A 1132 -27.18 28.46 25.55
N ARG A 1133 -28.28 29.09 25.98
CA ARG A 1133 -29.03 28.69 27.20
C ARG A 1133 -29.85 27.41 27.09
N HIS A 1134 -29.98 26.85 25.89
CA HIS A 1134 -30.80 25.65 25.62
C HIS A 1134 -29.98 24.40 25.29
N SER A 1135 -28.65 24.47 25.44
CA SER A 1135 -27.73 23.39 25.11
C SER A 1135 -26.75 23.16 26.24
N GLN A 1136 -26.48 21.90 26.56
CA GLN A 1136 -25.52 21.53 27.59
C GLN A 1136 -24.09 21.53 27.02
N PHE A 1137 -23.21 22.38 27.54
CA PHE A 1137 -21.79 22.39 27.23
C PHE A 1137 -20.99 21.61 28.26
N ILE A 1138 -20.10 20.75 27.76
CA ILE A 1138 -19.07 20.07 28.54
C ILE A 1138 -17.72 20.43 27.92
N ILE A 1139 -16.95 21.27 28.61
CA ILE A 1139 -15.68 21.80 28.10
C ILE A 1139 -14.52 21.28 28.94
N VAL A 1140 -13.50 20.71 28.30
CA VAL A 1140 -12.19 20.48 28.93
C VAL A 1140 -11.29 21.67 28.61
N SER A 1141 -10.86 22.38 29.65
CA SER A 1141 -10.01 23.57 29.52
C SER A 1141 -9.03 23.68 30.70
N LEU A 1142 -7.86 24.25 30.40
CA LEU A 1142 -6.81 24.58 31.37
C LEU A 1142 -6.74 26.08 31.66
N LYS A 1143 -7.48 26.93 30.91
CA LYS A 1143 -7.39 28.39 31.03
C LYS A 1143 -8.50 28.96 31.90
N ASP A 1144 -8.10 29.81 32.84
CA ASP A 1144 -8.99 30.46 33.81
C ASP A 1144 -10.18 31.18 33.16
N GLY A 1145 -9.96 31.80 31.99
CA GLY A 1145 -11.02 32.53 31.27
C GLY A 1145 -12.20 31.68 30.79
N MET A 1146 -12.01 30.37 30.58
CA MET A 1146 -13.09 29.46 30.15
C MET A 1146 -13.81 28.85 31.35
N PHE A 1147 -13.09 28.24 32.28
CA PHE A 1147 -13.74 27.48 33.36
C PHE A 1147 -14.28 28.35 34.49
N ASN A 1148 -13.85 29.61 34.64
CA ASN A 1148 -14.47 30.56 35.58
C ASN A 1148 -15.89 30.98 35.19
N ASN A 1149 -16.23 30.86 33.91
CA ASN A 1149 -17.56 31.18 33.39
C ASN A 1149 -18.52 29.98 33.45
N ALA A 1150 -18.06 28.80 33.86
CA ALA A 1150 -18.88 27.59 33.98
C ALA A 1150 -19.69 27.55 35.27
N ASN A 1151 -20.89 26.97 35.19
CA ASN A 1151 -21.83 26.83 36.31
C ASN A 1151 -21.33 25.74 37.28
N VAL A 1152 -20.83 24.64 36.72
CA VAL A 1152 -20.27 23.50 37.47
C VAL A 1152 -18.87 23.19 36.97
N LEU A 1153 -17.95 22.98 37.92
CA LEU A 1153 -16.56 22.63 37.68
C LEU A 1153 -16.27 21.21 38.18
N PHE A 1154 -15.75 20.35 37.31
CA PHE A 1154 -15.25 19.03 37.65
C PHE A 1154 -13.72 19.04 37.66
N ARG A 1155 -13.12 18.86 38.84
CA ARG A 1155 -11.66 18.77 39.02
C ARG A 1155 -11.24 17.32 39.05
N THR A 1156 -10.37 16.93 38.13
CA THR A 1156 -9.78 15.59 38.10
C THR A 1156 -8.49 15.54 38.93
N ARG A 1157 -8.30 14.45 39.66
CA ARG A 1157 -7.08 14.16 40.43
C ARG A 1157 -6.61 12.75 40.11
N PHE A 1158 -5.31 12.50 40.30
CA PHE A 1158 -4.73 11.17 40.15
C PHE A 1158 -4.34 10.68 41.55
N VAL A 1159 -4.94 9.58 41.99
CA VAL A 1159 -4.76 9.00 43.34
C VAL A 1159 -4.53 7.50 43.18
N ASP A 1160 -3.45 6.99 43.77
CA ASP A 1160 -3.10 5.55 43.79
C ASP A 1160 -3.10 4.86 42.41
N GLY A 1161 -2.61 5.55 41.38
CA GLY A 1161 -2.55 5.00 40.02
C GLY A 1161 -3.87 5.03 39.25
N MET A 1162 -4.92 5.64 39.81
CA MET A 1162 -6.25 5.77 39.19
C MET A 1162 -6.73 7.23 39.17
N SER A 1163 -7.56 7.57 38.18
CA SER A 1163 -8.21 8.88 38.09
C SER A 1163 -9.43 8.98 39.03
N SER A 1164 -9.58 10.10 39.71
CA SER A 1164 -10.78 10.46 40.49
C SER A 1164 -11.30 11.85 40.10
N VAL A 1165 -12.59 12.10 40.34
CA VAL A 1165 -13.26 13.36 39.95
C VAL A 1165 -13.93 13.99 41.17
N GLN A 1166 -13.66 15.27 41.40
CA GLN A 1166 -14.27 16.08 42.45
C GLN A 1166 -15.12 17.19 41.81
N ARG A 1167 -16.36 17.36 42.27
CA ARG A 1167 -17.27 18.41 41.81
C ARG A 1167 -17.15 19.67 42.67
N THR A 1168 -17.21 20.83 42.04
CA THR A 1168 -17.31 22.14 42.70
C THR A 1168 -18.35 22.98 41.96
N VAL A 1169 -19.22 23.66 42.70
CA VAL A 1169 -20.21 24.58 42.14
C VAL A 1169 -19.66 25.99 42.25
N ASN A 1170 -19.76 26.78 41.17
CA ASN A 1170 -19.32 28.16 41.21
C ASN A 1170 -20.40 29.00 41.93
N PRO A 1171 -20.10 29.67 43.06
CA PRO A 1171 -21.11 30.38 43.87
C PRO A 1171 -21.61 31.68 43.23
N ARG A 1172 -21.06 32.11 42.09
CA ARG A 1172 -21.56 33.25 41.30
C ARG A 1172 -22.85 32.87 40.55
N ARG A 1173 -23.93 32.70 41.29
CA ARG A 1173 -25.30 32.70 40.76
C ARG A 1173 -25.88 34.11 40.79
#